data_AF-A0A137R1Q8-F1
#
_entry.id   AF-A0A137R1Q8-F1
#
_cell.length_a   1.000
_cell.length_b   1.000
_cell.length_c   1.000
_cell.angle_alpha   90.00
_cell.angle_beta   90.00
_cell.angle_gamma   90.00
#
_symmetry.space_group_name_H-M   'P 1'
#
loop_
_entity.id
_entity.type
_entity.pdbx_description
1 polymer ?
#
loop_
_entity_poly.entity_id
_entity_poly.type
_entity_poly.pdbx_seq_one_letter_code
_entity_poly.pdbx_strand_id
1 'polypeptide(L)'
;MAAVSRASDVICVLKTGGGKTIIPLVAALLEEEQISVVIPPLNSLHMDYQHRLDELGISYVVYTGPSIRVEREHKLIIVSADKAHTPDFLHFLHGVHMTRPVARFVFDEVHLVITAQHYRRTLQHIYELRRIPAQWVLLSGTIPPSSLDTLTHNFHLHEHAVTIREMTNRPELQYLLQPRAHTDQQLISDTTSIYRQHIHEFSSDDRVLIFVPRLDIGYQLASDLGCDFFSGHEAVTQEERRKMYQRWRNGDNRVLVCTCAFGAGNDYPAVRLTIHAGTPLEMVNYVQEVGRAGRDGRRASCYIVPRGVKFPPTPPGTIDHWGYGTMKDYVTNPLGCLRQKITEFTDGFGNGVPCAADPENQRCSKCNPSAVSAPLHTSTSSSEPLNTETIALQTSNVFVSDPSGSSSSNASLFSSSAMNRMIQNISTPSSRDVVHPMSTFNSASSNAAVDFPLSSSSFTMQPSLSLSSSQSSTLSGSSHPRSVASTSSISSFPSSSPPTDISEFSSPAGDKRSSHDVFEEQVQRVKRRRMSTSAAHHQYVQRLTRALYQIDHTCTACLVLQETSDNHTANNCPHFRRSWSQHAQWRRGVNYKRHIHGAVCFYCHVPQMDDALHTFVNSHLDCPFRDIILPLIWCLYHNSEHRMAAEAFFHISLPTLSTLAAWLSAPPVEGHPTNTMALFLWFMEHCN
;
A
#
# COMPACT_ATOMS: atom_id res chain seq x y z
N MET A 1 -20.11 -4.07 8.80
CA MET A 1 -20.72 -4.29 10.13
C MET A 1 -19.99 -3.54 11.25
N ALA A 2 -18.93 -4.03 11.90
CA ALA A 2 -18.35 -3.37 13.08
C ALA A 2 -17.96 -1.89 12.90
N ALA A 3 -17.36 -1.54 11.76
CA ALA A 3 -17.03 -0.15 11.42
C ALA A 3 -18.25 0.74 11.08
N VAL A 4 -19.47 0.20 11.04
CA VAL A 4 -20.75 0.89 10.76
C VAL A 4 -21.66 0.90 11.99
N SER A 5 -21.59 -0.11 12.85
CA SER A 5 -22.35 -0.12 14.11
C SER A 5 -21.83 0.86 15.16
N ARG A 6 -20.59 1.38 15.00
CA ARG A 6 -19.93 2.41 15.84
C ARG A 6 -19.87 2.11 17.36
N ALA A 7 -20.25 0.92 17.80
CA ALA A 7 -20.38 0.54 19.21
C ALA A 7 -19.06 0.54 20.00
N SER A 8 -17.92 0.38 19.33
CA SER A 8 -16.59 0.48 19.90
C SER A 8 -15.54 0.76 18.81
N ASP A 9 -14.30 1.06 19.20
CA ASP A 9 -13.16 1.10 18.28
C ASP A 9 -12.92 -0.28 17.64
N VAL A 10 -12.28 -0.31 16.46
CA VAL A 10 -12.02 -1.54 15.71
C VAL A 10 -10.55 -1.61 15.32
N ILE A 11 -9.88 -2.71 15.69
CA ILE A 11 -8.59 -3.11 15.10
C ILE A 11 -8.89 -4.16 14.03
N CYS A 12 -8.47 -3.93 12.78
CA CYS A 12 -8.70 -4.85 11.67
C CYS A 12 -7.37 -5.29 11.04
N VAL A 13 -6.97 -6.52 11.31
CA VAL A 13 -5.77 -7.14 10.74
C VAL A 13 -6.19 -8.09 9.62
N LEU A 14 -6.04 -7.63 8.38
CA LEU A 14 -6.39 -8.38 7.16
C LEU A 14 -5.16 -8.48 6.25
N LYS A 15 -4.97 -9.64 5.62
CA LYS A 15 -3.78 -9.91 4.79
C LYS A 15 -3.57 -8.85 3.70
N THR A 16 -2.34 -8.69 3.24
CA THR A 16 -2.02 -7.76 2.14
C THR A 16 -2.80 -8.16 0.89
N GLY A 17 -3.55 -7.22 0.30
CA GLY A 17 -4.53 -7.48 -0.76
C GLY A 17 -5.95 -7.82 -0.29
N GLY A 18 -6.15 -8.18 0.99
CA GLY A 18 -7.43 -8.56 1.63
C GLY A 18 -8.48 -7.44 1.79
N GLY A 19 -8.46 -6.43 0.91
CA GLY A 19 -9.55 -5.47 0.79
C GLY A 19 -9.68 -4.39 1.86
N LYS A 20 -8.70 -4.21 2.78
CA LYS A 20 -8.72 -3.20 3.88
C LYS A 20 -9.42 -1.88 3.51
N THR A 21 -9.03 -1.26 2.40
CA THR A 21 -9.57 0.03 1.92
C THR A 21 -11.09 0.02 1.70
N ILE A 22 -11.76 -1.11 1.47
CA ILE A 22 -13.22 -1.15 1.27
C ILE A 22 -14.02 -0.80 2.53
N ILE A 23 -13.44 -1.02 3.72
CA ILE A 23 -14.09 -0.81 5.03
C ILE A 23 -14.52 0.65 5.23
N PRO A 24 -13.61 1.65 5.17
CA PRO A 24 -13.98 3.07 5.25
C PRO A 24 -14.91 3.53 4.12
N LEU A 25 -14.73 3.00 2.90
CA LEU A 25 -15.49 3.43 1.73
C LEU A 25 -16.97 3.03 1.81
N VAL A 26 -17.24 1.77 2.17
CA VAL A 26 -18.62 1.29 2.38
C VAL A 26 -19.27 1.99 3.57
N ALA A 27 -18.52 2.24 4.65
CA ALA A 27 -19.05 2.99 5.79
C ALA A 27 -19.40 4.44 5.42
N ALA A 28 -18.54 5.14 4.68
CA ALA A 28 -18.78 6.52 4.23
C ALA A 28 -19.89 6.65 3.16
N LEU A 29 -20.23 5.56 2.46
CA LEU A 29 -21.35 5.52 1.50
C LEU A 29 -22.70 5.16 2.14
N LEU A 30 -22.71 4.49 3.30
CA LEU A 30 -23.93 4.16 4.05
C LEU A 30 -24.35 5.29 5.01
N GLU A 31 -23.41 6.14 5.40
CA GLU A 31 -23.58 7.16 6.44
C GLU A 31 -23.60 8.57 5.84
N GLU A 32 -24.62 8.84 5.02
CA GLU A 32 -24.64 10.03 4.16
C GLU A 32 -24.57 11.38 4.93
N GLU A 33 -25.20 11.43 6.11
CA GLU A 33 -25.26 12.59 7.01
C GLU A 33 -24.04 12.73 7.94
N GLN A 34 -23.01 11.91 7.78
CA GLN A 34 -21.77 11.99 8.56
C GLN A 34 -20.54 11.95 7.65
N ILE A 35 -19.35 12.20 8.20
CA ILE A 35 -18.10 12.25 7.43
C ILE A 35 -16.99 11.43 8.07
N SER A 36 -16.25 10.66 7.28
CA SER A 36 -15.11 9.86 7.76
C SER A 36 -13.78 10.58 7.54
N VAL A 37 -12.90 10.59 8.52
CA VAL A 37 -11.52 11.12 8.37
C VAL A 37 -10.58 9.95 8.12
N VAL A 38 -9.82 10.00 7.03
CA VAL A 38 -8.78 9.02 6.70
C VAL A 38 -7.41 9.65 6.96
N ILE A 39 -6.56 8.90 7.64
CA ILE A 39 -5.22 9.32 8.06
C ILE A 39 -4.19 8.29 7.53
N PRO A 40 -3.83 8.35 6.23
CA PRO A 40 -2.74 7.55 5.68
C PRO A 40 -1.39 8.06 6.22
N PRO A 41 -0.44 7.15 6.56
CA PRO A 41 0.83 7.55 7.16
C PRO A 41 1.85 8.08 6.14
N LEU A 42 1.92 7.52 4.93
CA LEU A 42 2.96 7.90 3.96
C LEU A 42 2.37 8.73 2.81
N ASN A 43 3.07 9.76 2.36
CA ASN A 43 2.62 10.63 1.26
C ASN A 43 2.40 9.87 -0.07
N SER A 44 3.01 8.70 -0.26
CA SER A 44 2.67 7.77 -1.34
C SER A 44 1.26 7.19 -1.16
N LEU A 45 0.96 6.66 0.03
CA LEU A 45 -0.36 6.13 0.40
C LEU A 45 -1.46 7.20 0.30
N HIS A 46 -1.14 8.49 0.48
CA HIS A 46 -2.08 9.59 0.18
C HIS A 46 -2.51 9.60 -1.28
N MET A 47 -1.59 9.42 -2.22
CA MET A 47 -1.88 9.42 -3.65
C MET A 47 -2.63 8.14 -4.06
N ASP A 48 -2.21 6.98 -3.52
CA ASP A 48 -2.91 5.70 -3.73
C ASP A 48 -4.38 5.76 -3.26
N TYR A 49 -4.63 6.43 -2.12
CA TYR A 49 -5.98 6.55 -1.56
C TYR A 49 -6.88 7.49 -2.36
N GLN A 50 -6.33 8.60 -2.86
CA GLN A 50 -7.02 9.54 -3.76
C GLN A 50 -7.42 8.85 -5.08
N HIS A 51 -6.47 8.22 -5.76
CA HIS A 51 -6.72 7.49 -7.01
C HIS A 51 -7.85 6.46 -6.86
N ARG A 52 -7.87 5.71 -5.75
CA ARG A 52 -8.92 4.72 -5.45
C ARG A 52 -10.30 5.34 -5.19
N LEU A 53 -10.37 6.59 -4.74
CA LEU A 53 -11.63 7.32 -4.56
C LEU A 53 -12.15 7.90 -5.87
N ASP A 54 -11.25 8.42 -6.71
CA ASP A 54 -11.54 8.88 -8.07
C ASP A 54 -12.07 7.73 -8.94
N GLU A 55 -11.37 6.58 -8.96
CA GLU A 55 -11.81 5.33 -9.63
C GLU A 55 -13.20 4.86 -9.17
N LEU A 56 -13.63 5.21 -7.96
CA LEU A 56 -14.90 4.78 -7.40
C LEU A 56 -15.99 5.86 -7.48
N GLY A 57 -15.69 7.07 -7.97
CA GLY A 57 -16.62 8.19 -7.97
C GLY A 57 -17.16 8.49 -6.57
N ILE A 58 -16.27 8.56 -5.57
CA ILE A 58 -16.58 8.86 -4.17
C ILE A 58 -15.94 10.21 -3.85
N SER A 59 -16.74 11.29 -3.82
CA SER A 59 -16.27 12.64 -3.52
C SER A 59 -15.56 12.69 -2.16
N TYR A 60 -14.41 13.36 -2.11
CA TYR A 60 -13.54 13.48 -0.95
C TYR A 60 -12.80 14.82 -0.97
N VAL A 61 -12.29 15.26 0.19
CA VAL A 61 -11.50 16.50 0.28
C VAL A 61 -10.17 16.27 0.99
N VAL A 62 -9.09 16.81 0.45
CA VAL A 62 -7.75 16.73 1.06
C VAL A 62 -7.51 17.96 1.94
N TYR A 63 -7.15 17.76 3.20
CA TYR A 63 -6.75 18.84 4.09
C TYR A 63 -5.35 19.35 3.74
N THR A 64 -5.30 20.41 2.93
CA THR A 64 -4.06 21.15 2.65
C THR A 64 -3.79 22.24 3.70
N GLY A 65 -4.83 22.86 4.24
CA GLY A 65 -4.80 23.88 5.29
C GLY A 65 -6.21 24.38 5.67
N PRO A 66 -6.34 25.33 6.62
CA PRO A 66 -7.63 25.72 7.22
C PRO A 66 -8.58 26.49 6.29
N SER A 67 -8.15 26.86 5.08
CA SER A 67 -8.99 27.50 4.05
C SER A 67 -9.82 26.51 3.22
N ILE A 68 -9.60 25.21 3.39
CA ILE A 68 -10.37 24.14 2.73
C ILE A 68 -11.84 24.17 3.19
N ARG A 69 -12.76 23.93 2.25
CA ARG A 69 -14.20 23.83 2.52
C ARG A 69 -14.68 22.39 2.37
N VAL A 70 -15.51 21.94 3.30
CA VAL A 70 -16.15 20.62 3.26
C VAL A 70 -17.58 20.78 2.75
N GLU A 71 -17.75 20.65 1.45
CA GLU A 71 -19.09 20.64 0.81
C GLU A 71 -19.85 19.33 1.09
N ARG A 72 -21.18 19.35 0.95
CA ARG A 72 -22.07 18.24 1.36
C ARG A 72 -21.79 16.91 0.65
N GLU A 73 -21.34 16.96 -0.60
CA GLU A 73 -21.08 15.76 -1.40
C GLU A 73 -19.89 14.93 -0.91
N HIS A 74 -18.86 15.57 -0.33
CA HIS A 74 -17.67 14.87 0.14
C HIS A 74 -18.04 13.86 1.23
N LYS A 75 -17.72 12.58 1.02
CA LYS A 75 -17.99 11.51 2.00
C LYS A 75 -16.80 11.28 2.95
N LEU A 76 -15.58 11.71 2.56
CA LEU A 76 -14.37 11.59 3.39
C LEU A 76 -13.49 12.86 3.37
N ILE A 77 -12.74 13.06 4.47
CA ILE A 77 -11.61 13.98 4.56
C ILE A 77 -10.32 13.14 4.57
N ILE A 78 -9.31 13.52 3.79
CA ILE A 78 -7.97 12.90 3.81
C ILE A 78 -6.98 13.90 4.44
N VAL A 79 -6.21 13.46 5.43
CA VAL A 79 -5.20 14.29 6.11
C VAL A 79 -3.95 13.47 6.46
N SER A 80 -2.74 13.99 6.23
CA SER A 80 -1.52 13.28 6.64
C SER A 80 -1.38 13.33 8.16
N ALA A 81 -0.81 12.29 8.78
CA ALA A 81 -0.73 12.30 10.24
C ALA A 81 0.14 13.47 10.78
N ASP A 82 1.12 13.93 9.98
CA ASP A 82 1.92 15.13 10.24
C ASP A 82 1.08 16.42 10.32
N LYS A 83 -0.12 16.43 9.72
CA LYS A 83 -1.11 17.50 9.86
C LYS A 83 -2.25 17.16 10.83
N ALA A 84 -2.58 15.88 11.00
CA ALA A 84 -3.74 15.42 11.77
C ALA A 84 -3.69 15.76 13.27
N HIS A 85 -2.51 16.06 13.81
CA HIS A 85 -2.32 16.49 15.20
C HIS A 85 -2.13 18.01 15.35
N THR A 86 -2.20 18.79 14.26
CA THR A 86 -1.93 20.24 14.30
C THR A 86 -3.13 21.04 14.84
N PRO A 87 -2.92 22.13 15.61
CA PRO A 87 -4.00 22.97 16.13
C PRO A 87 -4.96 23.49 15.05
N ASP A 88 -4.43 23.88 13.89
CA ASP A 88 -5.23 24.33 12.74
C ASP A 88 -6.20 23.24 12.26
N PHE A 89 -5.71 22.00 12.13
CA PHE A 89 -6.55 20.87 11.73
C PHE A 89 -7.59 20.52 12.80
N LEU A 90 -7.21 20.55 14.08
CA LEU A 90 -8.13 20.29 15.19
C LEU A 90 -9.26 21.35 15.24
N HIS A 91 -8.93 22.62 15.00
CA HIS A 91 -9.91 23.71 14.93
C HIS A 91 -10.83 23.57 13.71
N PHE A 92 -10.26 23.34 12.52
CA PHE A 92 -10.99 23.05 11.29
C PHE A 92 -11.96 21.88 11.48
N LEU A 93 -11.48 20.76 12.01
CA LEU A 93 -12.26 19.53 12.18
C LEU A 93 -13.38 19.69 13.21
N HIS A 94 -13.15 20.47 14.27
CA HIS A 94 -14.20 20.83 15.22
C HIS A 94 -15.31 21.66 14.53
N GLY A 95 -14.94 22.62 13.68
CA GLY A 95 -15.89 23.36 12.85
C GLY A 95 -16.70 22.47 11.91
N VAL A 96 -16.05 21.49 11.27
CA VAL A 96 -16.74 20.46 10.46
C VAL A 96 -17.70 19.65 11.31
N HIS A 97 -17.24 19.09 12.44
CA HIS A 97 -18.05 18.22 13.31
C HIS A 97 -19.35 18.88 13.78
N MET A 98 -19.33 20.18 14.07
CA MET A 98 -20.50 20.97 14.47
C MET A 98 -21.53 21.20 13.35
N THR A 99 -21.16 21.00 12.08
CA THR A 99 -22.07 21.12 10.93
C THR A 99 -22.45 19.77 10.32
N ARG A 100 -21.58 18.77 10.45
CA ARG A 100 -21.77 17.39 9.99
C ARG A 100 -20.93 16.45 10.88
N PRO A 101 -21.55 15.58 11.69
CA PRO A 101 -20.82 14.75 12.64
C PRO A 101 -19.72 13.91 11.98
N VAL A 102 -18.52 13.96 12.57
CA VAL A 102 -17.42 13.06 12.20
C VAL A 102 -17.77 11.66 12.69
N ALA A 103 -17.91 10.73 11.76
CA ALA A 103 -18.29 9.35 12.03
C ALA A 103 -17.16 8.55 12.70
N ARG A 104 -15.97 8.67 12.14
CA ARG A 104 -14.80 7.85 12.48
C ARG A 104 -13.48 8.48 12.04
N PHE A 105 -12.42 8.07 12.71
CA PHE A 105 -11.04 8.20 12.26
C PHE A 105 -10.54 6.86 11.75
N VAL A 106 -9.96 6.84 10.55
CA VAL A 106 -9.47 5.62 9.90
C VAL A 106 -7.99 5.74 9.64
N PHE A 107 -7.22 4.90 10.31
CA PHE A 107 -5.76 4.87 10.23
C PHE A 107 -5.36 3.64 9.43
N ASP A 108 -4.62 3.82 8.34
CA ASP A 108 -4.13 2.69 7.52
C ASP A 108 -2.65 2.39 7.82
N GLU A 109 -2.25 1.15 7.58
CA GLU A 109 -0.93 0.58 7.90
C GLU A 109 -0.37 0.96 9.30
N VAL A 110 -1.21 0.84 10.33
CA VAL A 110 -0.88 1.24 11.72
C VAL A 110 0.25 0.44 12.40
N HIS A 111 0.84 -0.55 11.73
CA HIS A 111 2.06 -1.19 12.23
C HIS A 111 3.23 -0.19 12.31
N LEU A 112 3.25 0.85 11.46
CA LEU A 112 4.30 1.88 11.41
C LEU A 112 4.44 2.68 12.71
N VAL A 113 3.40 2.75 13.55
CA VAL A 113 3.45 3.37 14.89
C VAL A 113 4.48 2.68 15.78
N ILE A 114 4.60 1.37 15.60
CA ILE A 114 5.46 0.50 16.38
C ILE A 114 6.81 0.34 15.66
N THR A 115 6.81 0.09 14.34
CA THR A 115 8.03 -0.25 13.61
C THR A 115 8.88 0.94 13.14
N ALA A 116 8.30 2.13 12.92
CA ALA A 116 9.00 3.29 12.36
C ALA A 116 9.22 4.43 13.38
N GLN A 117 10.46 4.60 13.82
CA GLN A 117 10.81 5.53 14.92
C GLN A 117 10.44 7.00 14.68
N HIS A 118 10.52 7.49 13.43
CA HIS A 118 10.08 8.85 13.10
C HIS A 118 8.55 8.97 13.17
N TYR A 119 7.85 7.97 12.63
CA TYR A 119 6.39 7.97 12.55
C TYR A 119 5.72 7.89 13.93
N ARG A 120 6.39 7.25 14.89
CA ARG A 120 6.01 7.24 16.30
C ARG A 120 5.86 8.65 16.90
N ARG A 121 6.65 9.65 16.49
CA ARG A 121 6.57 11.02 17.03
C ARG A 121 5.33 11.76 16.53
N THR A 122 5.08 11.69 15.23
CA THR A 122 3.86 12.25 14.61
C THR A 122 2.59 11.67 15.24
N LEU A 123 2.60 10.37 15.55
CA LEU A 123 1.45 9.68 16.13
C LEU A 123 1.37 9.73 17.66
N GLN A 124 2.44 10.14 18.36
CA GLN A 124 2.41 10.33 19.82
C GLN A 124 1.33 11.32 20.27
N HIS A 125 0.99 12.32 19.44
CA HIS A 125 -0.02 13.34 19.75
C HIS A 125 -1.40 13.05 19.14
N ILE A 126 -1.58 11.94 18.42
CA ILE A 126 -2.81 11.74 17.65
C ILE A 126 -4.04 11.45 18.53
N TYR A 127 -3.82 11.09 19.80
CA TYR A 127 -4.88 11.01 20.82
C TYR A 127 -5.67 12.31 20.98
N GLU A 128 -5.13 13.48 20.60
CA GLU A 128 -5.88 14.75 20.66
C GLU A 128 -7.12 14.75 19.74
N LEU A 129 -7.18 13.87 18.74
CA LEU A 129 -8.39 13.63 17.93
C LEU A 129 -9.54 13.01 18.74
N ARG A 130 -9.30 12.40 19.91
CA ARG A 130 -10.35 11.92 20.83
C ARG A 130 -11.20 13.06 21.44
N ARG A 131 -10.80 14.33 21.28
CA ARG A 131 -11.68 15.48 21.56
C ARG A 131 -12.94 15.49 20.67
N ILE A 132 -12.90 14.78 19.55
CA ILE A 132 -14.05 14.52 18.69
C ILE A 132 -14.60 13.11 19.00
N PRO A 133 -15.86 12.96 19.45
CA PRO A 133 -16.42 11.66 19.83
C PRO A 133 -16.79 10.83 18.58
N ALA A 134 -15.79 10.16 18.01
CA ALA A 134 -15.90 9.36 16.79
C ALA A 134 -15.18 8.01 16.96
N GLN A 135 -15.66 6.98 16.24
CA GLN A 135 -15.08 5.63 16.27
C GLN A 135 -13.64 5.64 15.71
N TRP A 136 -12.69 4.93 16.32
CA TRP A 136 -11.37 4.71 15.72
C TRP A 136 -11.32 3.36 15.01
N VAL A 137 -10.87 3.35 13.75
CA VAL A 137 -10.75 2.15 12.90
C VAL A 137 -9.30 2.04 12.44
N LEU A 138 -8.59 1.07 12.98
CA LEU A 138 -7.17 0.85 12.77
C LEU A 138 -6.97 -0.33 11.80
N LEU A 139 -6.34 -0.11 10.65
CA LEU A 139 -6.16 -1.09 9.59
C LEU A 139 -4.66 -1.45 9.45
N SER A 140 -4.33 -2.73 9.34
CA SER A 140 -2.95 -3.18 9.07
C SER A 140 -2.90 -4.58 8.44
N GLY A 141 -1.80 -4.90 7.75
CA GLY A 141 -1.53 -6.25 7.25
C GLY A 141 -0.72 -7.17 8.18
N THR A 142 0.09 -6.60 9.06
CA THR A 142 1.25 -7.33 9.64
C THR A 142 1.55 -6.96 11.10
N ILE A 143 0.53 -6.67 11.90
CA ILE A 143 0.69 -6.59 13.37
C ILE A 143 0.60 -8.02 13.94
N PRO A 144 1.66 -8.56 14.56
CA PRO A 144 1.57 -9.83 15.27
C PRO A 144 0.74 -9.67 16.56
N PRO A 145 0.07 -10.70 17.10
CA PRO A 145 -0.82 -10.54 18.25
C PRO A 145 -0.12 -9.97 19.50
N SER A 146 1.15 -10.32 19.69
CA SER A 146 2.02 -9.78 20.75
C SER A 146 2.16 -8.25 20.74
N SER A 147 1.82 -7.58 19.63
CA SER A 147 1.92 -6.14 19.46
C SER A 147 0.57 -5.41 19.57
N LEU A 148 -0.53 -6.13 19.81
CA LEU A 148 -1.86 -5.54 19.93
C LEU A 148 -1.98 -4.65 21.17
N ASP A 149 -1.54 -5.09 22.35
CA ASP A 149 -1.64 -4.29 23.58
C ASP A 149 -0.86 -2.98 23.48
N THR A 150 0.30 -3.01 22.83
CA THR A 150 1.11 -1.81 22.53
C THR A 150 0.40 -0.88 21.55
N LEU A 151 -0.31 -1.41 20.56
CA LEU A 151 -1.13 -0.62 19.64
C LEU A 151 -2.32 0.04 20.38
N THR A 152 -3.08 -0.77 21.12
CA THR A 152 -4.23 -0.36 21.95
C THR A 152 -3.85 0.77 22.91
N HIS A 153 -2.70 0.65 23.57
CA HIS A 153 -2.17 1.69 24.46
C HIS A 153 -1.75 2.96 23.69
N ASN A 154 -0.95 2.85 22.63
CA ASN A 154 -0.50 4.01 21.85
C ASN A 154 -1.67 4.85 21.26
N PHE A 155 -2.72 4.19 20.77
CA PHE A 155 -3.89 4.86 20.20
C PHE A 155 -4.97 5.22 21.25
N HIS A 156 -4.73 4.91 22.53
CA HIS A 156 -5.72 5.09 23.62
C HIS A 156 -7.10 4.55 23.21
N LEU A 157 -7.13 3.28 22.79
CA LEU A 157 -8.39 2.61 22.43
C LEU A 157 -9.22 2.30 23.67
N HIS A 158 -10.54 2.33 23.52
CA HIS A 158 -11.45 1.93 24.60
C HIS A 158 -11.30 0.43 24.90
N GLU A 159 -11.51 0.04 26.16
CA GLU A 159 -11.37 -1.34 26.65
C GLU A 159 -12.20 -2.37 25.84
N HIS A 160 -13.34 -1.93 25.28
CA HIS A 160 -14.23 -2.76 24.48
C HIS A 160 -13.91 -2.74 22.96
N ALA A 161 -12.70 -2.32 22.57
CA ALA A 161 -12.26 -2.30 21.18
C ALA A 161 -12.25 -3.70 20.56
N VAL A 162 -12.93 -3.86 19.43
CA VAL A 162 -13.09 -5.17 18.76
C VAL A 162 -11.91 -5.42 17.83
N THR A 163 -11.13 -6.47 18.09
CA THR A 163 -10.10 -6.95 17.17
C THR A 163 -10.69 -7.98 16.20
N ILE A 164 -10.64 -7.69 14.90
CA ILE A 164 -10.97 -8.58 13.81
C ILE A 164 -9.68 -8.97 13.11
N ARG A 165 -9.39 -10.28 13.05
CA ARG A 165 -8.20 -10.85 12.43
C ARG A 165 -8.59 -11.92 11.42
N GLU A 166 -8.09 -11.79 10.19
CA GLU A 166 -8.04 -12.88 9.22
C GLU A 166 -6.77 -13.71 9.43
N MET A 167 -6.80 -15.01 9.16
CA MET A 167 -5.56 -15.80 9.04
C MET A 167 -4.72 -15.25 7.89
N THR A 168 -3.43 -15.05 8.13
CA THR A 168 -2.51 -14.45 7.16
C THR A 168 -1.86 -15.47 6.22
N ASN A 169 -2.25 -16.75 6.29
CA ASN A 169 -1.79 -17.77 5.35
C ASN A 169 -2.07 -17.38 3.88
N ARG A 170 -1.10 -17.70 3.03
CA ARG A 170 -1.14 -17.54 1.58
C ARG A 170 -0.81 -18.90 0.96
N PRO A 171 -1.80 -19.75 0.60
CA PRO A 171 -1.55 -21.08 0.03
C PRO A 171 -0.75 -21.04 -1.27
N GLU A 172 -0.94 -20.01 -2.09
CA GLU A 172 -0.32 -19.80 -3.39
C GLU A 172 1.18 -19.46 -3.32
N LEU A 173 1.70 -19.04 -2.16
CA LEU A 173 3.10 -18.64 -1.99
C LEU A 173 4.00 -19.82 -1.59
N GLN A 174 5.10 -20.00 -2.32
CA GLN A 174 6.11 -21.01 -2.03
C GLN A 174 7.35 -20.39 -1.39
N TYR A 175 7.53 -20.61 -0.09
CA TYR A 175 8.66 -20.07 0.68
C TYR A 175 9.92 -20.93 0.50
N LEU A 176 11.00 -20.36 -0.03
CA LEU A 176 12.21 -21.09 -0.42
C LEU A 176 13.47 -20.45 0.18
N LEU A 177 14.01 -21.08 1.21
CA LEU A 177 15.30 -20.69 1.79
C LEU A 177 16.44 -21.42 1.07
N GLN A 178 17.35 -20.65 0.45
CA GLN A 178 18.60 -21.13 -0.14
C GLN A 178 19.69 -21.35 0.94
N PRO A 179 20.76 -22.11 0.63
CA PRO A 179 22.01 -22.09 1.39
C PRO A 179 22.57 -20.66 1.51
N ARG A 180 23.31 -20.39 2.61
CA ARG A 180 23.88 -19.07 2.88
C ARG A 180 25.04 -18.74 1.93
N ALA A 181 24.99 -17.59 1.28
CA ALA A 181 26.07 -17.06 0.48
C ALA A 181 27.27 -16.62 1.34
N HIS A 182 28.44 -17.19 1.06
CA HIS A 182 29.69 -16.91 1.77
C HIS A 182 30.39 -15.64 1.28
N THR A 183 30.22 -15.28 0.01
CA THR A 183 30.71 -14.04 -0.60
C THR A 183 29.57 -13.23 -1.22
N ASP A 184 29.85 -11.97 -1.55
CA ASP A 184 28.90 -11.10 -2.25
C ASP A 184 28.75 -11.50 -3.73
N GLN A 185 29.84 -11.96 -4.36
CA GLN A 185 29.80 -12.53 -5.72
C GLN A 185 28.90 -13.78 -5.79
N GLN A 186 28.97 -14.65 -4.77
CA GLN A 186 28.05 -15.79 -4.67
C GLN A 186 26.60 -15.31 -4.52
N LEU A 187 26.33 -14.33 -3.65
CA LEU A 187 24.99 -13.78 -3.45
C LEU A 187 24.37 -13.28 -4.77
N ILE A 188 25.16 -12.57 -5.58
CA ILE A 188 24.75 -12.04 -6.89
C ILE A 188 24.54 -13.19 -7.89
N SER A 189 25.48 -14.16 -7.94
CA SER A 189 25.42 -15.33 -8.82
C SER A 189 24.21 -16.21 -8.54
N ASP A 190 23.95 -16.54 -7.28
CA ASP A 190 22.84 -17.39 -6.84
C ASP A 190 21.49 -16.70 -7.12
N THR A 191 21.38 -15.39 -6.79
CA THR A 191 20.20 -14.56 -7.12
C THR A 191 19.91 -14.53 -8.62
N THR A 192 20.95 -14.29 -9.42
CA THR A 192 20.87 -14.22 -10.89
C THR A 192 20.49 -15.57 -11.50
N SER A 193 21.00 -16.66 -10.93
CA SER A 193 20.68 -18.03 -11.37
C SER A 193 19.23 -18.39 -11.08
N ILE A 194 18.71 -18.04 -9.90
CA ILE A 194 17.29 -18.22 -9.53
C ILE A 194 16.38 -17.43 -10.48
N TYR A 195 16.70 -16.16 -10.77
CA TYR A 195 15.95 -15.36 -11.73
C TYR A 195 15.93 -15.99 -13.12
N ARG A 196 17.11 -16.37 -13.65
CA ARG A 196 17.23 -17.00 -14.98
C ARG A 196 16.52 -18.35 -15.06
N GLN A 197 16.50 -19.13 -13.98
CA GLN A 197 15.75 -20.40 -13.92
C GLN A 197 14.23 -20.19 -14.08
N HIS A 198 13.67 -19.10 -13.52
CA HIS A 198 12.22 -18.85 -13.48
C HIS A 198 11.68 -18.03 -14.65
N ILE A 199 12.45 -17.06 -15.17
CA ILE A 199 11.95 -16.04 -16.13
C ILE A 199 11.48 -16.61 -17.48
N HIS A 200 11.87 -17.84 -17.82
CA HIS A 200 11.41 -18.57 -19.00
C HIS A 200 9.98 -19.13 -18.87
N GLU A 201 9.46 -19.32 -17.65
CA GLU A 201 8.10 -19.81 -17.39
C GLU A 201 7.05 -18.67 -17.35
N PHE A 202 7.50 -17.41 -17.37
CA PHE A 202 6.66 -16.24 -17.09
C PHE A 202 6.14 -15.55 -18.35
N SER A 203 4.89 -15.08 -18.30
CA SER A 203 4.23 -14.36 -19.40
C SER A 203 4.69 -12.90 -19.55
N SER A 204 4.11 -12.16 -20.50
CA SER A 204 4.25 -10.70 -20.62
C SER A 204 3.75 -9.93 -19.40
N ASP A 205 2.82 -10.51 -18.63
CA ASP A 205 2.06 -9.82 -17.58
C ASP A 205 2.58 -10.18 -16.18
N ASP A 206 3.43 -11.20 -16.10
CA ASP A 206 4.06 -11.65 -14.87
C ASP A 206 5.30 -10.80 -14.52
N ARG A 207 5.54 -10.61 -13.22
CA ARG A 207 6.60 -9.72 -12.70
C ARG A 207 7.48 -10.36 -11.64
N VAL A 208 8.70 -9.82 -11.53
CA VAL A 208 9.72 -10.19 -10.53
C VAL A 208 10.10 -8.97 -9.69
N LEU A 209 10.30 -9.18 -8.39
CA LEU A 209 10.91 -8.21 -7.47
C LEU A 209 12.15 -8.82 -6.81
N ILE A 210 13.25 -8.06 -6.74
CA ILE A 210 14.49 -8.50 -6.08
C ILE A 210 14.84 -7.50 -4.98
N PHE A 211 14.63 -7.91 -3.72
CA PHE A 211 14.87 -7.08 -2.54
C PHE A 211 16.33 -7.16 -2.10
N VAL A 212 17.03 -6.02 -2.06
CA VAL A 212 18.44 -5.91 -1.66
C VAL A 212 18.61 -5.09 -0.36
N PRO A 213 19.47 -5.52 0.57
CA PRO A 213 19.75 -4.77 1.81
C PRO A 213 20.84 -3.70 1.64
N ARG A 214 21.54 -3.65 0.50
CA ARG A 214 22.65 -2.71 0.22
C ARG A 214 22.59 -2.17 -1.20
N LEU A 215 23.04 -0.92 -1.39
CA LEU A 215 22.96 -0.22 -2.67
C LEU A 215 23.93 -0.76 -3.71
N ASP A 216 25.14 -1.17 -3.32
CA ASP A 216 26.16 -1.73 -4.21
C ASP A 216 25.70 -3.06 -4.84
N ILE A 217 25.13 -3.96 -4.02
CA ILE A 217 24.49 -5.20 -4.48
C ILE A 217 23.30 -4.89 -5.41
N GLY A 218 22.55 -3.82 -5.13
CA GLY A 218 21.44 -3.36 -5.95
C GLY A 218 21.86 -2.89 -7.34
N TYR A 219 22.86 -2.02 -7.44
CA TYR A 219 23.39 -1.57 -8.72
C TYR A 219 24.02 -2.71 -9.52
N GLN A 220 24.77 -3.62 -8.88
CA GLN A 220 25.37 -4.76 -9.59
C GLN A 220 24.31 -5.72 -10.13
N LEU A 221 23.30 -6.11 -9.32
CA LEU A 221 22.20 -6.95 -9.81
C LEU A 221 21.37 -6.27 -10.90
N ALA A 222 21.11 -4.97 -10.79
CA ALA A 222 20.38 -4.25 -11.83
C ALA A 222 21.16 -4.22 -13.16
N SER A 223 22.49 -4.07 -13.10
CA SER A 223 23.39 -4.19 -14.26
C SER A 223 23.40 -5.61 -14.84
N ASP A 224 23.61 -6.64 -14.01
CA ASP A 224 23.73 -8.05 -14.43
C ASP A 224 22.44 -8.66 -14.99
N LEU A 225 21.30 -8.00 -14.70
CA LEU A 225 19.95 -8.36 -15.17
C LEU A 225 19.40 -7.39 -16.22
N GLY A 226 20.10 -6.29 -16.53
CA GLY A 226 19.69 -5.29 -17.52
C GLY A 226 18.40 -4.53 -17.17
N CYS A 227 18.21 -4.18 -15.90
CA CYS A 227 16.94 -3.64 -15.38
C CYS A 227 17.12 -2.43 -14.44
N ASP A 228 16.00 -1.89 -13.95
CA ASP A 228 15.96 -0.75 -13.05
C ASP A 228 16.31 -1.10 -11.57
N PHE A 229 16.91 -0.14 -10.85
CA PHE A 229 17.13 -0.22 -9.40
C PHE A 229 16.34 0.85 -8.63
N PHE A 230 15.19 0.46 -8.08
CA PHE A 230 14.37 1.32 -7.22
C PHE A 230 14.95 1.38 -5.81
N SER A 231 15.70 2.45 -5.51
CA SER A 231 16.26 2.67 -4.16
C SER A 231 15.65 3.87 -3.46
N GLY A 232 15.65 3.84 -2.13
CA GLY A 232 15.34 4.99 -1.28
C GLY A 232 16.48 6.02 -1.14
N HIS A 233 17.54 5.90 -1.94
CA HIS A 233 18.69 6.80 -1.88
C HIS A 233 18.30 8.21 -2.38
N GLU A 234 18.88 9.25 -1.78
CA GLU A 234 18.53 10.66 -2.06
C GLU A 234 18.86 11.07 -3.51
N ALA A 235 19.92 10.49 -4.09
CA ALA A 235 20.29 10.73 -5.49
C ALA A 235 19.31 10.11 -6.51
N VAL A 236 18.34 9.29 -6.07
CA VAL A 236 17.21 8.90 -6.92
C VAL A 236 16.02 9.76 -6.50
N THR A 237 15.51 10.58 -7.42
CA THR A 237 14.35 11.43 -7.16
C THR A 237 13.06 10.60 -7.02
N GLN A 238 12.00 11.21 -6.48
CA GLN A 238 10.66 10.58 -6.52
C GLN A 238 10.19 10.35 -7.97
N GLU A 239 10.58 11.22 -8.88
CA GLU A 239 10.23 11.16 -10.30
C GLU A 239 10.92 9.99 -11.03
N GLU A 240 12.21 9.75 -10.76
CA GLU A 240 12.90 8.57 -11.29
C GLU A 240 12.34 7.28 -10.70
N ARG A 241 12.07 7.23 -9.39
CA ARG A 241 11.37 6.10 -8.76
C ARG A 241 10.01 5.82 -9.43
N ARG A 242 9.24 6.86 -9.75
CA ARG A 242 7.94 6.76 -10.44
C ARG A 242 8.10 6.18 -11.85
N LYS A 243 9.09 6.67 -12.63
CA LYS A 243 9.45 6.14 -13.96
C LYS A 243 9.92 4.68 -13.92
N MET A 244 10.78 4.31 -12.97
CA MET A 244 11.24 2.93 -12.77
C MET A 244 10.07 1.98 -12.46
N TYR A 245 9.17 2.39 -11.55
CA TYR A 245 7.96 1.63 -11.23
C TYR A 245 7.05 1.45 -12.46
N GLN A 246 6.96 2.44 -13.34
CA GLN A 246 6.13 2.38 -14.55
C GLN A 246 6.70 1.47 -15.62
N ARG A 247 8.01 1.54 -15.92
CA ARG A 247 8.67 0.55 -16.80
C ARG A 247 8.49 -0.87 -16.31
N TRP A 248 8.59 -1.07 -14.99
CA TRP A 248 8.31 -2.36 -14.38
C TRP A 248 6.84 -2.77 -14.51
N ARG A 249 5.89 -1.90 -14.16
CA ARG A 249 4.45 -2.16 -14.21
C ARG A 249 3.98 -2.50 -15.63
N ASN A 250 4.40 -1.71 -16.61
CA ASN A 250 3.99 -1.85 -18.02
C ASN A 250 4.56 -3.13 -18.66
N GLY A 251 5.77 -3.53 -18.27
CA GLY A 251 6.40 -4.78 -18.71
C GLY A 251 7.71 -4.59 -19.47
N ASP A 252 8.04 -3.34 -19.82
CA ASP A 252 9.30 -2.89 -20.43
C ASP A 252 10.51 -3.56 -19.74
N ASN A 253 10.46 -3.63 -18.40
CA ASN A 253 11.38 -4.40 -17.56
C ASN A 253 10.57 -5.34 -16.63
N ARG A 254 10.43 -6.63 -16.97
CA ARG A 254 9.66 -7.60 -16.13
C ARG A 254 10.24 -7.82 -14.72
N VAL A 255 11.48 -7.41 -14.47
CA VAL A 255 12.16 -7.46 -13.16
C VAL A 255 12.51 -6.06 -12.67
N LEU A 256 12.41 -5.85 -11.36
CA LEU A 256 12.87 -4.65 -10.68
C LEU A 256 13.69 -5.06 -9.45
N VAL A 257 14.93 -4.55 -9.37
CA VAL A 257 15.73 -4.63 -8.15
C VAL A 257 15.31 -3.46 -7.25
N CYS A 258 15.18 -3.68 -5.95
CA CYS A 258 14.70 -2.64 -5.04
C CYS A 258 15.21 -2.77 -3.61
N THR A 259 15.32 -1.65 -2.88
CA THR A 259 15.41 -1.68 -1.41
C THR A 259 14.00 -1.71 -0.79
N CYS A 260 13.92 -1.86 0.54
CA CYS A 260 12.68 -1.74 1.32
C CYS A 260 11.89 -0.42 1.10
N ALA A 261 12.48 0.58 0.44
CA ALA A 261 11.78 1.79 -0.01
C ALA A 261 10.63 1.49 -1.01
N PHE A 262 10.61 0.32 -1.64
CA PHE A 262 9.47 -0.19 -2.43
C PHE A 262 8.28 -0.68 -1.57
N GLY A 263 8.36 -0.50 -0.24
CA GLY A 263 7.46 -1.05 0.77
C GLY A 263 6.03 -0.48 0.80
N ALA A 264 5.78 0.71 0.24
CA ALA A 264 4.46 1.37 0.30
C ALA A 264 3.67 1.30 -1.02
N GLY A 265 2.34 1.28 -0.94
CA GLY A 265 1.41 1.52 -2.05
C GLY A 265 1.22 0.39 -3.07
N ASN A 266 2.33 -0.10 -3.63
CA ASN A 266 2.35 -0.88 -4.88
C ASN A 266 1.41 -2.11 -4.86
N ASP A 267 0.47 -2.12 -5.80
CA ASP A 267 -0.62 -3.10 -5.93
C ASP A 267 -0.68 -3.71 -7.34
N TYR A 268 0.42 -4.38 -7.74
CA TYR A 268 0.46 -5.16 -8.97
C TYR A 268 0.00 -6.61 -8.70
N PRO A 269 -0.96 -7.16 -9.46
CA PRO A 269 -1.59 -8.44 -9.13
C PRO A 269 -0.68 -9.65 -9.43
N ALA A 270 0.10 -9.59 -10.52
CA ALA A 270 0.77 -10.74 -11.11
C ALA A 270 2.29 -10.82 -10.84
N VAL A 271 2.72 -10.55 -9.60
CA VAL A 271 4.10 -10.82 -9.18
C VAL A 271 4.27 -12.32 -8.93
N ARG A 272 5.11 -12.99 -9.73
CA ARG A 272 5.37 -14.45 -9.69
C ARG A 272 6.58 -14.83 -8.86
N LEU A 273 7.58 -13.94 -8.76
CA LEU A 273 8.85 -14.23 -8.11
C LEU A 273 9.27 -13.06 -7.24
N THR A 274 9.57 -13.34 -5.97
CA THR A 274 10.29 -12.42 -5.10
C THR A 274 11.59 -13.07 -4.65
N ILE A 275 12.72 -12.37 -4.76
CA ILE A 275 14.02 -12.84 -4.27
C ILE A 275 14.57 -11.82 -3.28
N HIS A 276 14.74 -12.21 -2.02
CA HIS A 276 15.55 -11.45 -1.07
C HIS A 276 17.02 -11.80 -1.29
N ALA A 277 17.71 -10.93 -2.03
CA ALA A 277 19.14 -10.99 -2.34
C ALA A 277 19.95 -10.49 -1.13
N GLY A 278 19.85 -11.24 -0.04
CA GLY A 278 20.46 -10.98 1.25
C GLY A 278 19.55 -11.48 2.37
N THR A 279 19.99 -11.32 3.61
CA THR A 279 19.16 -11.68 4.79
C THR A 279 18.31 -10.48 5.20
N PRO A 280 16.95 -10.58 5.19
CA PRO A 280 16.10 -9.58 5.82
C PRO A 280 16.31 -9.59 7.34
N LEU A 281 16.27 -8.40 7.96
CA LEU A 281 16.45 -8.27 9.42
C LEU A 281 15.16 -8.48 10.20
N GLU A 282 14.01 -8.15 9.60
CA GLU A 282 12.72 -7.99 10.27
C GLU A 282 11.67 -8.91 9.63
N MET A 283 11.01 -9.76 10.42
CA MET A 283 9.96 -10.65 9.92
C MET A 283 8.75 -9.87 9.41
N VAL A 284 8.40 -8.73 10.04
CA VAL A 284 7.31 -7.86 9.60
C VAL A 284 7.52 -7.41 8.14
N ASN A 285 8.69 -6.86 7.83
CA ASN A 285 8.99 -6.34 6.49
C ASN A 285 9.08 -7.46 5.46
N TYR A 286 9.74 -8.58 5.80
CA TYR A 286 9.81 -9.76 4.93
C TYR A 286 8.40 -10.24 4.52
N VAL A 287 7.46 -10.33 5.46
CA VAL A 287 6.06 -10.70 5.19
C VAL A 287 5.36 -9.69 4.28
N GLN A 288 5.57 -8.39 4.45
CA GLN A 288 5.00 -7.37 3.56
C GLN A 288 5.58 -7.45 2.14
N GLU A 289 6.87 -7.71 2.03
CA GLU A 289 7.62 -7.77 0.77
C GLU A 289 7.22 -9.00 -0.05
N VAL A 290 7.21 -10.21 0.54
CA VAL A 290 6.70 -11.41 -0.14
C VAL A 290 5.18 -11.38 -0.34
N GLY A 291 4.44 -10.66 0.51
CA GLY A 291 2.99 -10.45 0.38
C GLY A 291 2.56 -9.64 -0.85
N ARG A 292 3.50 -9.13 -1.65
CA ARG A 292 3.27 -8.57 -2.99
C ARG A 292 3.06 -9.65 -4.06
N ALA A 293 3.63 -10.83 -3.84
CA ALA A 293 3.49 -11.97 -4.74
C ALA A 293 2.07 -12.55 -4.70
N GLY A 294 1.66 -13.20 -5.79
CA GLY A 294 0.42 -14.01 -5.85
C GLY A 294 -0.89 -13.27 -5.57
N ARG A 295 -0.98 -11.95 -5.78
CA ARG A 295 -2.21 -11.18 -5.46
C ARG A 295 -3.39 -11.48 -6.41
N ASP A 296 -3.11 -12.04 -7.57
CA ASP A 296 -4.08 -12.69 -8.47
C ASP A 296 -4.48 -14.12 -8.05
N GLY A 297 -3.99 -14.61 -6.90
CA GLY A 297 -4.19 -15.98 -6.42
C GLY A 297 -3.39 -17.04 -7.18
N ARG A 298 -2.66 -16.69 -8.24
CA ARG A 298 -1.79 -17.63 -8.97
C ARG A 298 -0.50 -17.86 -8.21
N ARG A 299 0.03 -19.09 -8.30
CA ARG A 299 1.27 -19.52 -7.62
C ARG A 299 2.41 -18.52 -7.79
N ALA A 300 3.22 -18.37 -6.75
CA ALA A 300 4.41 -17.54 -6.78
C ALA A 300 5.50 -18.07 -5.84
N SER A 301 6.76 -17.91 -6.23
CA SER A 301 7.92 -18.38 -5.46
C SER A 301 8.62 -17.23 -4.75
N CYS A 302 8.92 -17.43 -3.47
CA CYS A 302 9.47 -16.43 -2.56
C CYS A 302 10.79 -16.94 -2.00
N TYR A 303 11.90 -16.55 -2.65
CA TYR A 303 13.25 -16.97 -2.28
C TYR A 303 13.89 -16.02 -1.27
N ILE A 304 14.68 -16.56 -0.33
CA ILE A 304 15.75 -15.82 0.35
C ILE A 304 17.08 -16.46 -0.04
N VAL A 305 18.07 -15.63 -0.40
CA VAL A 305 19.49 -15.99 -0.52
C VAL A 305 20.24 -15.40 0.68
N PRO A 306 20.44 -16.14 1.78
CA PRO A 306 20.91 -15.56 3.03
C PRO A 306 22.36 -15.06 2.93
N ARG A 307 22.62 -13.89 3.50
CA ARG A 307 23.96 -13.32 3.67
C ARG A 307 24.32 -13.17 5.15
N GLY A 308 25.61 -13.07 5.47
CA GLY A 308 26.04 -12.82 6.84
C GLY A 308 25.60 -11.44 7.33
N VAL A 309 24.74 -11.39 8.35
CA VAL A 309 24.27 -10.16 8.99
C VAL A 309 24.34 -10.29 10.52
N LYS A 310 24.37 -9.16 11.23
CA LYS A 310 24.14 -9.10 12.68
C LYS A 310 22.71 -8.64 12.92
N PHE A 311 21.89 -9.49 13.54
CA PHE A 311 20.54 -9.09 13.98
C PHE A 311 20.64 -8.15 15.19
N PRO A 312 19.81 -7.10 15.28
CA PRO A 312 19.66 -6.30 16.49
C PRO A 312 19.28 -7.19 17.70
N PRO A 313 19.82 -6.91 18.90
CA PRO A 313 19.39 -7.60 20.11
C PRO A 313 18.03 -7.06 20.58
N THR A 314 17.07 -7.95 20.81
CA THR A 314 15.86 -7.62 21.57
C THR A 314 16.20 -7.57 23.06
N PRO A 315 15.99 -6.44 23.77
CA PRO A 315 16.28 -6.37 25.21
C PRO A 315 15.44 -7.38 26.02
N PRO A 316 16.00 -8.03 27.06
CA PRO A 316 15.25 -8.93 27.93
C PRO A 316 13.98 -8.27 28.51
N GLY A 317 12.86 -9.00 28.49
CA GLY A 317 11.56 -8.50 28.96
C GLY A 317 10.84 -7.54 28.01
N THR A 318 11.38 -7.27 26.81
CA THR A 318 10.69 -6.46 25.79
C THR A 318 10.10 -7.32 24.67
N ILE A 319 9.07 -6.80 24.00
CA ILE A 319 8.36 -7.49 22.93
C ILE A 319 9.12 -7.29 21.61
N ASP A 320 9.40 -8.38 20.90
CA ASP A 320 10.00 -8.35 19.56
C ASP A 320 8.97 -7.97 18.48
N HIS A 321 8.57 -6.70 18.47
CA HIS A 321 7.55 -6.18 17.54
C HIS A 321 7.93 -6.32 16.06
N TRP A 322 9.22 -6.33 15.74
CA TRP A 322 9.76 -6.45 14.39
C TRP A 322 10.01 -7.90 13.96
N GLY A 323 10.09 -8.83 14.93
CA GLY A 323 10.44 -10.22 14.71
C GLY A 323 11.91 -10.44 14.35
N TYR A 324 12.84 -9.69 14.95
CA TYR A 324 14.29 -9.88 14.76
C TYR A 324 14.74 -11.30 15.15
N GLY A 325 14.27 -11.80 16.30
CA GLY A 325 14.53 -13.16 16.77
C GLY A 325 13.86 -14.20 15.88
N THR A 326 12.60 -13.98 15.51
CA THR A 326 11.88 -14.84 14.57
C THR A 326 12.58 -14.94 13.22
N MET A 327 13.06 -13.82 12.68
CA MET A 327 13.72 -13.76 11.37
C MET A 327 15.12 -14.43 11.42
N LYS A 328 15.89 -14.19 12.49
CA LYS A 328 17.13 -14.91 12.78
C LYS A 328 16.90 -16.43 12.79
N ASP A 329 15.90 -16.90 13.52
CA ASP A 329 15.58 -18.32 13.65
C ASP A 329 14.89 -18.90 12.40
N TYR A 330 14.41 -18.05 11.49
CA TYR A 330 13.89 -18.42 10.17
C TYR A 330 15.02 -18.62 9.15
N VAL A 331 16.11 -17.85 9.21
CA VAL A 331 17.22 -17.97 8.22
C VAL A 331 18.42 -18.79 8.68
N THR A 332 18.70 -18.87 9.99
CA THR A 332 19.93 -19.52 10.50
C THR A 332 19.77 -21.03 10.69
N ASN A 333 18.71 -21.45 11.38
CA ASN A 333 18.30 -22.86 11.47
C ASN A 333 16.77 -22.97 11.66
N PRO A 334 15.98 -22.85 10.58
CA PRO A 334 14.56 -23.13 10.65
C PRO A 334 14.30 -24.61 10.97
N LEU A 335 13.98 -24.86 12.24
CA LEU A 335 13.29 -26.07 12.69
C LEU A 335 11.87 -26.08 12.12
N GLY A 336 11.41 -27.24 11.67
CA GLY A 336 10.05 -27.41 11.14
C GLY A 336 9.78 -26.68 9.82
N CYS A 337 8.53 -26.24 9.66
CA CYS A 337 8.02 -25.69 8.40
C CYS A 337 8.19 -24.16 8.31
N LEU A 338 8.70 -23.65 7.18
CA LEU A 338 8.86 -22.20 6.95
C LEU A 338 7.52 -21.44 6.99
N ARG A 339 6.48 -21.96 6.31
CA ARG A 339 5.13 -21.35 6.35
C ARG A 339 4.63 -21.25 7.79
N GLN A 340 4.77 -22.33 8.57
CA GLN A 340 4.33 -22.36 9.96
C GLN A 340 4.97 -21.24 10.78
N LYS A 341 6.30 -21.07 10.72
CA LYS A 341 7.02 -19.98 11.41
C LYS A 341 6.51 -18.58 11.03
N ILE A 342 6.19 -18.35 9.75
CA ILE A 342 5.63 -17.06 9.29
C ILE A 342 4.24 -16.83 9.91
N THR A 343 3.33 -17.79 9.75
CA THR A 343 1.95 -17.71 10.27
C THR A 343 1.89 -17.68 11.80
N GLU A 344 2.83 -18.33 12.48
CA GLU A 344 2.90 -18.32 13.95
C GLU A 344 3.34 -16.95 14.51
N PHE A 345 4.25 -16.26 13.81
CA PHE A 345 4.57 -14.87 14.14
C PHE A 345 3.39 -13.94 13.87
N THR A 346 2.76 -14.07 12.70
CA THR A 346 1.73 -13.13 12.24
C THR A 346 0.35 -13.35 12.85
N ASP A 347 -0.05 -14.59 13.13
CA ASP A 347 -1.38 -14.98 13.67
C ASP A 347 -1.31 -15.47 15.13
N GLY A 348 -0.11 -15.67 15.70
CA GLY A 348 0.12 -15.97 17.11
C GLY A 348 0.69 -17.36 17.39
N PHE A 349 1.34 -17.50 18.54
CA PHE A 349 1.93 -18.77 19.00
C PHE A 349 0.89 -19.89 19.04
N GLY A 350 1.21 -21.06 18.47
CA GLY A 350 0.28 -22.18 18.33
C GLY A 350 -0.71 -22.08 17.15
N ASN A 351 -0.91 -20.90 16.54
CA ASN A 351 -1.79 -20.72 15.36
C ASN A 351 -1.07 -20.94 14.02
N GLY A 352 0.20 -21.38 14.04
CA GLY A 352 1.00 -21.56 12.82
C GLY A 352 0.47 -22.66 11.90
N VAL A 353 0.27 -22.32 10.62
CA VAL A 353 -0.24 -23.21 9.56
C VAL A 353 0.92 -23.90 8.83
N PRO A 354 1.19 -25.20 9.06
CA PRO A 354 2.22 -25.90 8.31
C PRO A 354 1.80 -26.16 6.86
N CYS A 355 2.77 -26.38 5.98
CA CYS A 355 2.54 -26.76 4.59
C CYS A 355 1.68 -28.03 4.42
N ALA A 356 1.54 -28.85 5.45
CA ALA A 356 0.74 -30.07 5.44
C ALA A 356 -0.73 -29.89 5.86
N ALA A 357 -1.11 -28.74 6.45
CA ALA A 357 -2.47 -28.48 6.93
C ALA A 357 -3.49 -28.24 5.81
N ASP A 358 -3.03 -28.00 4.58
CA ASP A 358 -3.86 -27.68 3.42
C ASP A 358 -3.21 -28.30 2.15
N PRO A 359 -3.96 -28.98 1.27
CA PRO A 359 -3.46 -29.42 -0.03
C PRO A 359 -3.01 -28.29 -0.97
N GLU A 360 -3.61 -27.10 -0.89
CA GLU A 360 -3.28 -25.96 -1.77
C GLU A 360 -1.96 -25.27 -1.38
N ASN A 361 -1.52 -25.41 -0.12
CA ASN A 361 -0.28 -24.83 0.40
C ASN A 361 0.96 -25.29 -0.40
N GLN A 362 1.54 -24.39 -1.20
CA GLN A 362 2.78 -24.66 -1.94
C GLN A 362 3.92 -25.03 -0.99
N ARG A 363 4.57 -26.18 -1.23
CA ARG A 363 5.50 -26.78 -0.28
C ARG A 363 6.82 -25.99 -0.20
N CYS A 364 7.10 -25.45 0.98
CA CYS A 364 8.32 -24.71 1.29
C CYS A 364 9.56 -25.61 1.27
N SER A 365 10.77 -25.04 1.18
CA SER A 365 12.01 -25.83 1.05
C SER A 365 12.30 -26.81 2.20
N LYS A 366 11.77 -26.56 3.41
CA LYS A 366 11.84 -27.54 4.52
C LYS A 366 10.84 -28.69 4.42
N CYS A 367 9.76 -28.53 3.66
CA CYS A 367 8.75 -29.58 3.41
C CYS A 367 8.88 -30.23 2.02
N ASN A 368 9.66 -29.64 1.12
CA ASN A 368 10.12 -30.26 -0.12
C ASN A 368 11.55 -29.76 -0.43
N PRO A 369 12.61 -30.46 0.03
CA PRO A 369 14.00 -30.04 -0.19
C PRO A 369 14.42 -29.93 -1.66
N SER A 370 13.77 -30.67 -2.57
CA SER A 370 14.04 -30.62 -4.01
C SER A 370 13.58 -29.33 -4.70
N ALA A 371 12.81 -28.47 -4.02
CA ALA A 371 12.36 -27.17 -4.54
C ALA A 371 13.45 -26.07 -4.52
N VAL A 372 14.68 -26.41 -4.12
CA VAL A 372 15.82 -25.50 -4.03
C VAL A 372 16.95 -26.02 -4.90
N SER A 373 17.47 -25.15 -5.77
CA SER A 373 18.57 -25.46 -6.67
C SER A 373 19.82 -25.86 -5.89
N ALA A 374 20.48 -26.94 -6.29
CA ALA A 374 21.75 -27.34 -5.68
C ALA A 374 22.85 -26.29 -5.96
N PRO A 375 23.81 -26.06 -5.03
CA PRO A 375 24.92 -25.13 -5.28
C PRO A 375 25.73 -25.52 -6.52
N LEU A 376 25.97 -24.57 -7.42
CA LEU A 376 26.63 -24.78 -8.72
C LEU A 376 28.13 -25.13 -8.64
N HIS A 377 28.67 -25.39 -7.43
CA HIS A 377 30.11 -25.50 -7.17
C HIS A 377 30.48 -26.68 -6.26
N THR A 378 30.22 -27.91 -6.73
CA THR A 378 30.88 -29.13 -6.23
C THR A 378 31.35 -30.02 -7.39
N SER A 379 32.21 -29.46 -8.24
CA SER A 379 32.77 -30.16 -9.42
C SER A 379 34.25 -29.82 -9.65
N THR A 380 35.10 -30.20 -8.69
CA THR A 380 36.57 -30.19 -8.83
C THR A 380 37.11 -31.60 -8.60
N SER A 381 37.23 -32.37 -9.68
CA SER A 381 37.89 -33.67 -9.68
C SER A 381 39.42 -33.52 -9.80
N SER A 382 40.15 -34.48 -9.21
CA SER A 382 41.56 -34.81 -9.48
C SER A 382 42.61 -33.69 -9.43
N SER A 383 43.42 -33.68 -8.37
CA SER A 383 44.75 -34.32 -8.44
C SER A 383 45.44 -34.36 -7.07
N GLU A 384 45.80 -35.54 -6.58
CA GLU A 384 46.87 -35.66 -5.57
C GLU A 384 48.25 -35.42 -6.22
N PRO A 385 49.24 -35.04 -5.40
CA PRO A 385 50.53 -35.73 -5.47
C PRO A 385 50.92 -36.34 -4.10
N LEU A 386 51.53 -37.52 -4.13
CA LEU A 386 52.12 -38.15 -2.96
C LEU A 386 53.32 -37.34 -2.45
N ASN A 387 53.52 -37.31 -1.12
CA ASN A 387 54.77 -37.84 -0.53
C ASN A 387 54.71 -38.01 1.00
N THR A 388 54.86 -39.28 1.41
CA THR A 388 55.71 -39.82 2.51
C THR A 388 55.88 -39.10 3.86
N GLU A 389 55.72 -39.92 4.92
CA GLU A 389 56.56 -39.99 6.15
C GLU A 389 56.40 -38.92 7.28
N THR A 390 56.45 -39.23 8.59
CA THR A 390 56.32 -40.47 9.43
C THR A 390 55.96 -40.07 10.89
N ILE A 391 55.60 -41.03 11.77
CA ILE A 391 55.50 -40.95 13.27
C ILE A 391 54.22 -40.20 13.76
N ALA A 392 53.17 -40.80 14.34
CA ALA A 392 53.01 -41.69 15.52
C ALA A 392 53.18 -40.94 16.88
N LEU A 393 52.48 -41.20 18.00
CA LEU A 393 51.44 -42.16 18.42
C LEU A 393 50.19 -41.34 18.95
N GLN A 394 49.14 -41.81 19.65
CA GLN A 394 48.97 -42.97 20.55
C GLN A 394 47.49 -43.26 20.92
N THR A 395 47.08 -44.54 20.82
CA THR A 395 46.03 -45.26 21.62
C THR A 395 44.57 -44.74 21.70
N SER A 396 43.52 -45.58 21.77
CA SER A 396 43.45 -47.07 21.77
C SER A 396 42.07 -47.63 21.38
N ASN A 397 42.05 -48.90 20.95
CA ASN A 397 40.93 -49.66 20.36
C ASN A 397 39.88 -50.20 21.35
N VAL A 398 38.66 -50.46 20.82
CA VAL A 398 37.74 -51.59 21.13
C VAL A 398 36.90 -51.82 19.82
N PHE A 399 36.85 -52.90 19.02
CA PHE A 399 36.90 -54.38 19.11
C PHE A 399 35.63 -55.04 19.70
N VAL A 400 34.88 -55.99 19.07
CA VAL A 400 34.86 -56.75 17.78
C VAL A 400 33.45 -57.38 17.62
N SER A 401 32.91 -57.88 16.48
CA SER A 401 33.28 -57.88 15.04
C SER A 401 32.06 -58.21 14.13
N ASP A 402 32.28 -58.06 12.82
CA ASP A 402 31.90 -58.94 11.67
C ASP A 402 31.58 -60.45 11.94
N PRO A 403 31.07 -61.27 10.96
CA PRO A 403 30.85 -60.96 9.51
C PRO A 403 29.58 -61.52 8.81
N SER A 404 29.45 -61.21 7.51
CA SER A 404 28.78 -61.98 6.41
C SER A 404 27.23 -62.03 6.33
N GLY A 405 26.62 -62.10 5.13
CA GLY A 405 27.17 -61.93 3.77
C GLY A 405 26.30 -62.55 2.65
N SER A 406 26.27 -61.94 1.46
CA SER A 406 25.64 -62.42 0.19
C SER A 406 24.09 -62.58 0.18
N SER A 407 23.33 -62.46 -0.92
CA SER A 407 23.58 -61.95 -2.29
C SER A 407 22.28 -61.69 -3.08
N SER A 408 22.38 -60.83 -4.11
CA SER A 408 21.65 -60.89 -5.40
C SER A 408 20.10 -60.82 -5.49
N SER A 409 19.63 -59.66 -5.99
CA SER A 409 18.81 -59.49 -7.22
C SER A 409 17.27 -59.74 -7.26
N ASN A 410 16.59 -58.74 -7.86
CA ASN A 410 15.35 -58.80 -8.68
C ASN A 410 14.01 -59.14 -7.98
N ALA A 411 12.84 -58.68 -8.47
CA ALA A 411 12.45 -57.53 -9.33
C ALA A 411 10.90 -57.36 -9.29
N SER A 412 10.36 -56.25 -9.83
CA SER A 412 8.95 -56.01 -10.21
C SER A 412 7.85 -56.23 -9.15
N LEU A 413 7.14 -55.19 -8.69
CA LEU A 413 5.94 -54.62 -9.35
C LEU A 413 4.79 -55.62 -9.58
N PHE A 414 3.71 -55.51 -8.80
CA PHE A 414 2.38 -55.07 -9.25
C PHE A 414 1.40 -55.05 -8.06
N SER A 415 0.42 -54.14 -8.05
CA SER A 415 -0.77 -54.22 -7.21
C SER A 415 -1.92 -53.44 -7.82
N SER A 416 -3.15 -53.93 -7.66
CA SER A 416 -4.37 -53.28 -8.14
C SER A 416 -5.56 -53.70 -7.30
N SER A 417 -6.46 -52.73 -7.06
CA SER A 417 -7.89 -52.89 -6.74
C SER A 417 -8.33 -53.92 -5.68
N ALA A 418 -8.88 -53.40 -4.57
CA ALA A 418 -10.07 -53.97 -3.93
C ALA A 418 -10.92 -52.82 -3.34
N MET A 419 -12.24 -52.99 -3.33
CA MET A 419 -13.22 -51.97 -2.89
C MET A 419 -14.11 -52.50 -1.76
N ASN A 420 -14.49 -51.58 -0.85
CA ASN A 420 -15.77 -51.52 -0.12
C ASN A 420 -16.32 -52.76 0.62
N ARG A 421 -16.47 -52.62 1.95
CA ARG A 421 -17.77 -52.49 2.66
C ARG A 421 -17.51 -52.06 4.12
N MET A 422 -18.08 -50.96 4.61
CA MET A 422 -19.44 -50.80 5.16
C MET A 422 -19.71 -51.60 6.45
N ILE A 423 -19.93 -50.88 7.55
CA ILE A 423 -21.09 -51.01 8.46
C ILE A 423 -21.17 -49.75 9.35
N GLN A 424 -22.37 -49.39 9.79
CA GLN A 424 -22.66 -48.21 10.63
C GLN A 424 -22.72 -48.56 12.12
N ASN A 425 -22.57 -47.56 13.00
CA ASN A 425 -23.55 -47.34 14.07
C ASN A 425 -23.42 -45.94 14.70
N ILE A 426 -24.53 -45.44 15.25
CA ILE A 426 -24.65 -44.11 15.89
C ILE A 426 -24.96 -44.31 17.38
N SER A 427 -24.29 -43.57 18.27
CA SER A 427 -24.74 -43.38 19.66
C SER A 427 -24.09 -42.15 20.32
N THR A 428 -24.94 -41.27 20.84
CA THR A 428 -24.68 -40.26 21.90
C THR A 428 -25.43 -40.72 23.18
N PRO A 429 -25.40 -40.05 24.36
CA PRO A 429 -24.81 -38.75 24.71
C PRO A 429 -24.13 -38.70 26.12
N SER A 430 -23.99 -37.49 26.67
CA SER A 430 -24.02 -37.10 28.10
C SER A 430 -22.72 -36.55 28.74
N SER A 431 -22.83 -36.10 29.99
CA SER A 431 -22.15 -34.94 30.58
C SER A 431 -21.73 -35.16 32.05
N ARG A 432 -20.99 -34.19 32.65
CA ARG A 432 -20.51 -34.06 34.06
C ARG A 432 -19.02 -34.41 34.26
N ASP A 433 -18.26 -33.86 35.22
CA ASP A 433 -18.55 -32.77 36.20
C ASP A 433 -17.27 -31.99 36.60
N VAL A 434 -17.41 -30.95 37.43
CA VAL A 434 -16.32 -30.03 37.91
C VAL A 434 -15.73 -30.46 39.27
N VAL A 435 -14.40 -30.42 39.44
CA VAL A 435 -13.71 -30.45 40.75
C VAL A 435 -12.43 -29.57 40.75
N HIS A 436 -12.19 -28.83 41.84
CA HIS A 436 -10.98 -28.02 42.12
C HIS A 436 -9.85 -28.84 42.80
N PRO A 437 -8.66 -28.25 43.01
CA PRO A 437 -8.28 -28.07 44.42
C PRO A 437 -7.62 -26.71 44.74
N MET A 438 -7.70 -26.34 46.03
CA MET A 438 -6.84 -25.36 46.69
C MET A 438 -6.02 -26.06 47.78
N SER A 439 -4.82 -25.55 48.08
CA SER A 439 -4.27 -25.60 49.44
C SER A 439 -3.23 -24.49 49.65
N THR A 440 -3.29 -23.82 50.79
CA THR A 440 -2.46 -22.67 51.19
C THR A 440 -1.46 -23.05 52.28
N PHE A 441 -0.34 -22.31 52.41
CA PHE A 441 0.29 -22.11 53.72
C PHE A 441 0.96 -20.73 53.87
N ASN A 442 1.01 -20.26 55.13
CA ASN A 442 1.53 -18.99 55.66
C ASN A 442 2.90 -19.25 56.34
N SER A 443 3.76 -18.30 56.77
CA SER A 443 3.76 -16.81 56.80
C SER A 443 5.12 -16.27 57.30
N ALA A 444 5.40 -14.96 57.09
CA ALA A 444 6.26 -14.08 57.92
C ALA A 444 7.80 -14.32 57.93
N SER A 445 8.67 -13.37 58.32
CA SER A 445 8.69 -11.88 58.21
C SER A 445 10.03 -11.31 58.71
N SER A 446 10.65 -10.33 58.04
CA SER A 446 11.73 -9.50 58.62
C SER A 446 11.93 -8.16 57.88
N ASN A 447 12.45 -7.15 58.57
CA ASN A 447 12.60 -5.78 58.08
C ASN A 447 14.02 -5.48 57.58
N ALA A 448 14.13 -4.63 56.54
CA ALA A 448 15.24 -3.70 56.35
C ALA A 448 14.78 -2.52 55.47
N ALA A 449 15.11 -1.29 55.85
CA ALA A 449 14.89 -0.08 55.06
C ALA A 449 16.12 0.83 55.15
N VAL A 450 16.60 1.32 54.01
CA VAL A 450 17.65 2.35 53.86
C VAL A 450 17.35 3.16 52.59
N ASP A 451 17.74 4.43 52.58
CA ASP A 451 17.23 5.48 51.69
C ASP A 451 17.86 5.64 50.29
N PHE A 452 17.08 6.31 49.42
CA PHE A 452 17.40 7.40 48.47
C PHE A 452 18.88 7.84 48.27
N PRO A 453 19.28 8.30 47.06
CA PRO A 453 18.71 9.54 46.52
C PRO A 453 18.45 9.68 45.00
N LEU A 454 17.49 10.55 44.70
CA LEU A 454 17.35 11.26 43.42
C LEU A 454 18.37 12.40 43.34
N SER A 455 18.98 12.64 42.17
CA SER A 455 19.87 13.78 41.94
C SER A 455 19.20 14.88 41.10
N SER A 456 18.80 15.96 41.77
CA SER A 456 18.38 17.21 41.13
C SER A 456 19.51 18.23 41.13
N SER A 457 19.84 18.80 39.97
CA SER A 457 20.87 19.85 39.81
C SER A 457 20.24 21.23 39.55
N SER A 458 19.89 21.93 40.63
CA SER A 458 19.48 23.34 40.58
C SER A 458 20.69 24.26 40.41
N PHE A 459 20.59 25.27 39.54
CA PHE A 459 21.54 26.38 39.47
C PHE A 459 20.83 27.69 39.82
N THR A 460 21.39 28.44 40.76
CA THR A 460 20.74 29.65 41.34
C THR A 460 21.70 30.83 41.27
N MET A 461 21.25 31.95 40.68
CA MET A 461 21.94 33.24 40.71
C MET A 461 20.94 34.40 40.85
N GLN A 462 21.31 35.37 41.70
CA GLN A 462 20.76 36.73 41.80
C GLN A 462 21.95 37.66 42.17
N PRO A 463 21.79 39.00 42.29
CA PRO A 463 21.42 39.91 41.20
C PRO A 463 22.36 41.15 41.16
N SER A 464 22.36 41.96 40.09
CA SER A 464 22.99 43.31 40.13
C SER A 464 22.49 44.30 39.05
N LEU A 465 22.14 45.50 39.52
CA LEU A 465 22.44 46.83 38.93
C LEU A 465 22.10 47.15 37.45
N SER A 466 20.89 47.66 37.26
CA SER A 466 20.56 48.97 36.65
C SER A 466 21.54 49.70 35.71
N LEU A 467 21.01 50.19 34.57
CA LEU A 467 21.20 51.59 34.11
C LEU A 467 20.06 52.05 33.16
N SER A 468 19.82 53.36 33.09
CA SER A 468 18.73 54.04 32.34
C SER A 468 18.96 54.09 30.82
N SER A 469 17.95 54.10 29.94
CA SER A 469 17.17 55.30 29.49
C SER A 469 16.49 54.95 28.13
N SER A 470 15.46 55.61 27.56
CA SER A 470 14.48 56.63 28.01
C SER A 470 13.37 56.88 26.95
N GLN A 471 12.17 57.36 27.37
CA GLN A 471 11.14 58.09 26.57
C GLN A 471 10.36 57.31 25.48
N SER A 472 9.13 57.69 25.08
CA SER A 472 8.05 58.51 25.70
C SER A 472 6.69 58.36 24.94
N SER A 473 5.62 59.03 25.43
CA SER A 473 4.22 59.02 24.94
C SER A 473 3.46 57.68 25.09
N THR A 474 2.31 57.51 25.75
CA THR A 474 1.24 58.35 26.37
C THR A 474 0.24 59.05 25.45
N LEU A 475 -1.03 58.61 25.50
CA LEU A 475 -2.20 59.47 25.81
C LEU A 475 -3.44 58.65 26.24
N SER A 476 -4.26 59.30 27.06
CA SER A 476 -5.57 58.97 27.68
C SER A 476 -6.60 58.17 26.87
N GLY A 477 -7.59 57.47 27.45
CA GLY A 477 -7.90 57.23 28.88
C GLY A 477 -9.27 57.76 29.35
N SER A 478 -10.09 56.91 29.99
CA SER A 478 -11.31 57.29 30.73
C SER A 478 -11.74 56.24 31.76
N SER A 479 -11.93 56.64 33.02
CA SER A 479 -12.60 55.87 34.09
C SER A 479 -14.14 56.13 34.05
N HIS A 480 -15.05 55.69 34.94
CA HIS A 480 -14.95 55.34 36.37
C HIS A 480 -16.18 54.46 36.84
N PRO A 481 -16.56 54.25 38.15
CA PRO A 481 -16.70 52.89 38.68
C PRO A 481 -18.00 52.55 39.48
N ARG A 482 -18.10 51.30 39.99
CA ARG A 482 -18.68 50.78 41.27
C ARG A 482 -18.78 49.24 41.15
N SER A 483 -18.42 48.33 42.09
CA SER A 483 -18.47 48.22 43.57
C SER A 483 -19.90 47.96 44.11
N VAL A 484 -20.21 47.01 45.00
CA VAL A 484 -19.42 46.28 46.05
C VAL A 484 -20.06 44.89 46.34
N ALA A 485 -19.28 43.95 46.93
CA ALA A 485 -19.73 42.84 47.82
C ALA A 485 -20.61 41.69 47.26
N SER A 486 -20.81 40.54 47.94
CA SER A 486 -19.91 39.63 48.72
C SER A 486 -20.69 38.36 49.16
N THR A 487 -20.00 37.22 49.37
CA THR A 487 -20.47 36.00 50.12
C THR A 487 -21.72 35.26 49.56
N SER A 488 -21.95 33.94 49.71
CA SER A 488 -21.15 32.81 50.25
C SER A 488 -21.81 31.44 49.89
N SER A 489 -21.13 30.34 50.22
CA SER A 489 -21.71 28.99 50.52
C SER A 489 -22.13 28.05 49.39
N ILE A 490 -21.20 27.13 49.07
CA ILE A 490 -21.36 25.66 48.98
C ILE A 490 -22.80 25.11 48.89
N SER A 491 -23.11 24.38 47.81
CA SER A 491 -23.90 23.13 47.91
C SER A 491 -23.59 22.14 46.78
N SER A 492 -23.52 20.88 47.19
CA SER A 492 -23.31 19.65 46.41
C SER A 492 -24.39 19.36 45.36
N PHE A 493 -24.00 18.91 44.16
CA PHE A 493 -24.91 18.26 43.21
C PHE A 493 -24.97 16.73 43.45
N PRO A 494 -26.16 16.10 43.36
CA PRO A 494 -26.30 14.65 43.49
C PRO A 494 -25.98 13.92 42.17
N SER A 495 -25.53 12.67 42.29
CA SER A 495 -25.44 11.73 41.17
C SER A 495 -26.82 11.25 40.72
N SER A 496 -27.00 11.01 39.42
CA SER A 496 -28.13 10.26 38.87
C SER A 496 -27.68 9.42 37.67
N SER A 497 -28.24 8.22 37.56
CA SER A 497 -27.87 7.19 36.58
C SER A 497 -28.48 7.46 35.19
N PRO A 498 -27.92 6.91 34.10
CA PRO A 498 -28.49 7.07 32.77
C PRO A 498 -29.84 6.34 32.63
N PRO A 499 -30.81 6.90 31.90
CA PRO A 499 -32.08 6.22 31.64
C PRO A 499 -31.92 5.13 30.58
N THR A 500 -32.24 3.90 30.94
CA THR A 500 -32.62 2.86 29.98
C THR A 500 -34.07 3.04 29.58
N ASP A 501 -34.33 3.33 28.31
CA ASP A 501 -35.53 2.83 27.63
C ASP A 501 -35.30 2.79 26.11
N ILE A 502 -35.71 1.69 25.49
CA ILE A 502 -35.69 1.52 24.03
C ILE A 502 -37.12 1.14 23.62
N SER A 503 -37.86 2.10 23.07
CA SER A 503 -39.23 1.88 22.58
C SER A 503 -39.45 2.48 21.18
N GLU A 504 -39.59 1.57 20.22
CA GLU A 504 -40.48 1.66 19.05
C GLU A 504 -40.60 3.00 18.30
N PHE A 505 -39.62 3.27 17.41
CA PHE A 505 -39.85 4.14 16.26
C PHE A 505 -40.85 3.49 15.28
N SER A 506 -42.14 3.79 15.45
CA SER A 506 -43.19 3.46 14.49
C SER A 506 -43.21 4.45 13.33
N SER A 507 -43.23 3.95 12.10
CA SER A 507 -43.35 4.74 10.87
C SER A 507 -43.96 3.87 9.75
N PRO A 508 -44.65 4.47 8.75
CA PRO A 508 -45.62 3.76 7.92
C PRO A 508 -44.99 2.72 6.98
N ALA A 509 -45.82 1.79 6.52
CA ALA A 509 -45.43 0.60 5.75
C ALA A 509 -44.80 0.92 4.39
N GLY A 510 -43.47 1.06 4.37
CA GLY A 510 -42.61 0.91 3.20
C GLY A 510 -41.90 -0.46 3.23
N ASP A 511 -41.44 -0.92 2.06
CA ASP A 511 -40.93 -2.27 1.85
C ASP A 511 -39.68 -2.57 2.71
N LYS A 512 -39.76 -3.59 3.59
CA LYS A 512 -38.74 -3.90 4.60
C LYS A 512 -37.58 -4.72 4.04
N ARG A 513 -36.76 -4.11 3.18
CA ARG A 513 -35.36 -4.58 2.98
C ARG A 513 -34.63 -4.49 4.33
N SER A 514 -33.85 -5.50 4.68
CA SER A 514 -33.06 -5.47 5.92
C SER A 514 -31.84 -4.56 5.78
N SER A 515 -31.31 -4.09 6.91
CA SER A 515 -30.05 -3.34 6.93
C SER A 515 -28.85 -4.18 6.45
N HIS A 516 -28.96 -5.52 6.49
CA HIS A 516 -27.99 -6.41 5.88
C HIS A 516 -28.04 -6.34 4.35
N ASP A 517 -29.24 -6.39 3.75
CA ASP A 517 -29.41 -6.31 2.29
C ASP A 517 -28.89 -5.00 1.73
N VAL A 518 -29.13 -3.89 2.43
CA VAL A 518 -28.61 -2.55 2.04
C VAL A 518 -27.08 -2.49 2.18
N PHE A 519 -26.52 -3.05 3.27
CA PHE A 519 -25.06 -3.13 3.44
C PHE A 519 -24.42 -3.97 2.33
N GLU A 520 -24.98 -5.13 2.02
CA GLU A 520 -24.48 -6.02 0.97
C GLU A 520 -24.66 -5.41 -0.43
N GLU A 521 -25.79 -4.75 -0.71
CA GLU A 521 -26.02 -4.02 -1.95
C GLU A 521 -24.95 -2.93 -2.15
N GLN A 522 -24.60 -2.15 -1.12
CA GLN A 522 -23.51 -1.16 -1.23
C GLN A 522 -22.12 -1.80 -1.33
N VAL A 523 -21.83 -2.90 -0.62
CA VAL A 523 -20.57 -3.66 -0.81
C VAL A 523 -20.44 -4.14 -2.25
N GLN A 524 -21.51 -4.71 -2.82
CA GLN A 524 -21.54 -5.17 -4.21
C GLN A 524 -21.55 -3.99 -5.19
N ARG A 525 -22.08 -2.81 -4.83
CA ARG A 525 -22.01 -1.57 -5.63
C ARG A 525 -20.59 -1.02 -5.68
N VAL A 526 -19.85 -1.01 -4.57
CA VAL A 526 -18.43 -0.61 -4.51
C VAL A 526 -17.56 -1.61 -5.27
N LYS A 527 -17.78 -2.92 -5.12
CA LYS A 527 -17.11 -3.96 -5.93
C LYS A 527 -17.38 -3.77 -7.43
N ARG A 528 -18.66 -3.62 -7.82
CA ARG A 528 -19.06 -3.39 -9.23
C ARG A 528 -18.46 -2.10 -9.78
N ARG A 529 -18.48 -0.98 -9.05
CA ARG A 529 -17.78 0.27 -9.43
C ARG A 529 -16.29 0.01 -9.65
N ARG A 530 -15.59 -0.62 -8.71
CA ARG A 530 -14.15 -0.94 -8.84
C ARG A 530 -13.85 -1.73 -10.11
N MET A 531 -14.68 -2.74 -10.42
CA MET A 531 -14.51 -3.56 -11.62
C MET A 531 -14.87 -2.80 -12.91
N SER A 532 -15.99 -2.06 -12.91
CA SER A 532 -16.48 -1.34 -14.09
C SER A 532 -15.64 -0.12 -14.46
N THR A 533 -15.27 0.74 -13.51
CA THR A 533 -14.42 1.90 -13.80
C THR A 533 -13.03 1.44 -14.20
N SER A 534 -12.42 0.48 -13.50
CA SER A 534 -11.09 -0.01 -13.85
C SER A 534 -11.06 -0.62 -15.26
N ALA A 535 -12.06 -1.43 -15.62
CA ALA A 535 -12.17 -1.99 -16.97
C ALA A 535 -12.44 -0.92 -18.06
N ALA A 536 -13.42 -0.04 -17.85
CA ALA A 536 -13.79 0.99 -18.84
C ALA A 536 -12.70 2.06 -19.01
N HIS A 537 -12.07 2.47 -17.91
CA HIS A 537 -10.94 3.40 -17.93
C HIS A 537 -9.73 2.77 -18.63
N HIS A 538 -9.38 1.51 -18.32
CA HIS A 538 -8.29 0.81 -19.00
C HIS A 538 -8.59 0.61 -20.50
N GLN A 539 -9.83 0.30 -20.88
CA GLN A 539 -10.25 0.22 -22.29
C GLN A 539 -10.18 1.57 -23.01
N TYR A 540 -10.55 2.67 -22.34
CA TYR A 540 -10.41 4.03 -22.89
C TYR A 540 -8.94 4.40 -23.08
N VAL A 541 -8.10 4.15 -22.06
CA VAL A 541 -6.64 4.35 -22.11
C VAL A 541 -6.05 3.53 -23.27
N GLN A 542 -6.39 2.25 -23.40
CA GLN A 542 -5.94 1.42 -24.53
C GLN A 542 -6.35 1.99 -25.91
N ARG A 543 -7.61 2.45 -26.07
CA ARG A 543 -8.08 3.11 -27.31
C ARG A 543 -7.26 4.35 -27.62
N LEU A 544 -7.08 5.24 -26.65
CA LEU A 544 -6.35 6.50 -26.82
C LEU A 544 -4.86 6.27 -27.08
N THR A 545 -4.22 5.36 -26.35
CA THR A 545 -2.83 4.94 -26.59
C THR A 545 -2.66 4.40 -28.01
N ARG A 546 -3.56 3.54 -28.48
CA ARG A 546 -3.53 2.99 -29.84
C ARG A 546 -3.70 4.09 -30.89
N ALA A 547 -4.67 4.98 -30.72
CA ALA A 547 -4.93 6.10 -31.64
C ALA A 547 -3.74 7.07 -31.73
N LEU A 548 -3.05 7.35 -30.62
CA LEU A 548 -1.83 8.17 -30.61
C LEU A 548 -0.65 7.47 -31.31
N TYR A 549 -0.39 6.20 -31.00
CA TYR A 549 0.71 5.46 -31.63
C TYR A 549 0.47 5.15 -33.12
N GLN A 550 -0.77 5.15 -33.61
CA GLN A 550 -1.06 5.06 -35.05
C GLN A 550 -0.54 6.27 -35.85
N ILE A 551 -0.30 7.42 -35.20
CA ILE A 551 0.05 8.69 -35.87
C ILE A 551 1.37 9.31 -35.38
N ASP A 552 2.07 8.67 -34.45
CA ASP A 552 3.22 9.20 -33.69
C ASP A 552 4.38 9.74 -34.55
N HIS A 553 4.51 9.29 -35.79
CA HIS A 553 5.54 9.75 -36.74
C HIS A 553 4.95 10.35 -38.03
N THR A 554 3.64 10.64 -38.05
CA THR A 554 2.93 11.22 -39.20
C THR A 554 2.68 12.72 -38.99
N CYS A 555 2.62 13.48 -40.08
CA CYS A 555 2.18 14.86 -40.00
C CYS A 555 0.65 14.93 -39.89
N THR A 556 0.12 15.27 -38.71
CA THR A 556 -1.33 15.39 -38.49
C THR A 556 -2.03 16.41 -39.40
N ALA A 557 -1.30 17.40 -39.93
CA ALA A 557 -1.83 18.31 -40.94
C ALA A 557 -1.96 17.64 -42.31
N CYS A 558 -0.95 16.89 -42.77
CA CYS A 558 -1.04 16.13 -44.02
C CYS A 558 -2.10 15.03 -43.93
N LEU A 559 -2.24 14.38 -42.76
CA LEU A 559 -3.22 13.33 -42.48
C LEU A 559 -4.66 13.79 -42.77
N VAL A 560 -5.07 14.93 -42.20
CA VAL A 560 -6.43 15.49 -42.39
C VAL A 560 -6.62 16.11 -43.79
N LEU A 561 -5.53 16.48 -44.46
CA LEU A 561 -5.56 17.00 -45.84
C LEU A 561 -5.45 15.88 -46.90
N GLN A 562 -5.23 14.63 -46.49
CA GLN A 562 -4.95 13.48 -47.37
C GLN A 562 -3.74 13.67 -48.30
N GLU A 563 -2.76 14.47 -47.84
CA GLU A 563 -1.51 14.79 -48.54
C GLU A 563 -0.39 13.82 -48.12
N THR A 564 0.64 13.66 -48.96
CA THR A 564 1.77 12.75 -48.66
C THR A 564 2.56 13.20 -47.43
N SER A 565 2.53 12.41 -46.35
CA SER A 565 3.23 12.70 -45.11
C SER A 565 4.70 12.25 -45.15
N ASP A 566 5.61 13.16 -45.53
CA ASP A 566 7.03 13.05 -45.15
C ASP A 566 7.18 13.05 -43.60
N ASN A 567 8.28 12.53 -43.06
CA ASN A 567 8.56 12.50 -41.62
C ASN A 567 8.81 13.90 -41.04
N HIS A 568 7.76 14.67 -40.76
CA HIS A 568 7.83 16.02 -40.20
C HIS A 568 6.66 16.35 -39.25
N THR A 569 6.93 17.15 -38.21
CA THR A 569 5.89 17.64 -37.29
C THR A 569 5.04 18.73 -37.93
N ALA A 570 3.81 18.95 -37.44
CA ALA A 570 2.88 19.92 -38.00
C ALA A 570 3.47 21.36 -38.14
N ASN A 571 4.34 21.79 -37.23
CA ASN A 571 5.03 23.09 -37.30
C ASN A 571 5.94 23.23 -38.55
N ASN A 572 6.51 22.12 -39.02
CA ASN A 572 7.41 22.08 -40.17
C ASN A 572 6.69 21.78 -41.49
N CYS A 573 5.38 21.49 -41.46
CA CYS A 573 4.61 21.03 -42.62
C CYS A 573 4.45 22.11 -43.70
N PRO A 574 4.78 21.84 -44.98
CA PRO A 574 4.66 22.84 -46.03
C PRO A 574 3.21 23.30 -46.27
N HIS A 575 2.23 22.43 -46.09
CA HIS A 575 0.80 22.72 -46.22
C HIS A 575 0.29 23.56 -45.01
N PHE A 576 0.78 23.29 -43.80
CA PHE A 576 0.34 23.97 -42.57
C PHE A 576 1.08 25.28 -42.25
N ARG A 577 2.34 25.42 -42.70
CA ARG A 577 3.26 26.51 -42.30
C ARG A 577 2.72 27.92 -42.56
N ARG A 578 1.87 28.10 -43.57
CA ARG A 578 1.19 29.39 -43.87
C ARG A 578 0.13 29.75 -42.82
N SER A 579 -0.50 28.75 -42.21
CA SER A 579 -1.58 28.89 -41.22
C SER A 579 -1.07 28.85 -39.77
N TRP A 580 0.19 28.47 -39.54
CA TRP A 580 0.78 28.29 -38.21
C TRP A 580 0.60 29.50 -37.28
N SER A 581 0.73 30.72 -37.79
CA SER A 581 0.56 31.96 -37.01
C SER A 581 -0.89 32.13 -36.50
N GLN A 582 -1.88 31.85 -37.34
CA GLN A 582 -3.30 31.91 -37.00
C GLN A 582 -3.68 30.80 -36.01
N HIS A 583 -3.19 29.58 -36.25
CA HIS A 583 -3.31 28.45 -35.32
C HIS A 583 -2.69 28.78 -33.94
N ALA A 584 -1.48 29.36 -33.90
CA ALA A 584 -0.79 29.74 -32.66
C ALA A 584 -1.46 30.89 -31.90
N GLN A 585 -2.25 31.74 -32.59
CA GLN A 585 -3.11 32.73 -31.96
C GLN A 585 -4.37 32.07 -31.37
N TRP A 586 -5.06 31.25 -32.15
CA TRP A 586 -6.27 30.52 -31.74
C TRP A 586 -6.04 29.54 -30.59
N ARG A 587 -4.91 28.83 -30.58
CA ARG A 587 -4.51 27.89 -29.51
C ARG A 587 -4.61 28.49 -28.11
N ARG A 588 -4.37 29.80 -27.98
CA ARG A 588 -4.46 30.55 -26.70
C ARG A 588 -5.89 30.68 -26.18
N GLY A 589 -6.90 30.45 -27.03
CA GLY A 589 -8.32 30.40 -26.65
C GLY A 589 -8.74 29.06 -26.02
N VAL A 590 -8.01 27.96 -26.26
CA VAL A 590 -8.32 26.64 -25.68
C VAL A 590 -7.77 26.59 -24.26
N ASN A 591 -8.65 26.61 -23.25
CA ASN A 591 -8.29 26.81 -21.85
C ASN A 591 -8.98 25.79 -20.92
N TYR A 592 -8.23 24.77 -20.50
CA TYR A 592 -8.76 23.72 -19.62
C TYR A 592 -8.84 24.16 -18.15
N LYS A 593 -10.05 24.06 -17.58
CA LYS A 593 -10.27 24.19 -16.13
C LYS A 593 -9.86 22.88 -15.42
N ARG A 594 -8.85 22.93 -14.53
CA ARG A 594 -8.29 21.74 -13.84
C ARG A 594 -9.32 20.92 -13.04
N HIS A 595 -10.35 21.56 -12.50
CA HIS A 595 -11.44 20.90 -11.76
C HIS A 595 -12.52 20.27 -12.65
N ILE A 596 -12.44 20.41 -13.98
CA ILE A 596 -13.36 19.78 -14.96
C ILE A 596 -12.60 18.75 -15.82
N HIS A 597 -11.37 19.06 -16.21
CA HIS A 597 -10.60 18.31 -17.22
C HIS A 597 -9.40 17.53 -16.64
N GLY A 598 -9.22 17.54 -15.32
CA GLY A 598 -8.01 17.03 -14.66
C GLY A 598 -6.75 17.82 -15.07
N ALA A 599 -5.61 17.14 -15.11
CA ALA A 599 -4.35 17.70 -15.58
C ALA A 599 -4.17 17.40 -17.08
N VAL A 600 -4.13 18.44 -17.93
CA VAL A 600 -4.00 18.30 -19.39
C VAL A 600 -2.67 18.88 -19.85
N CYS A 601 -1.89 18.12 -20.63
CA CYS A 601 -0.58 18.55 -21.10
C CYS A 601 -0.70 19.70 -22.10
N PHE A 602 0.07 20.77 -21.89
CA PHE A 602 0.07 21.97 -22.74
C PHE A 602 0.63 21.75 -24.16
N TYR A 603 1.43 20.70 -24.37
CA TYR A 603 2.08 20.43 -25.66
C TYR A 603 1.27 19.50 -26.57
N CYS A 604 0.78 18.38 -26.03
CA CYS A 604 -0.01 17.42 -26.79
C CYS A 604 -1.53 17.59 -26.61
N HIS A 605 -1.99 18.36 -25.61
CA HIS A 605 -3.42 18.50 -25.25
C HIS A 605 -4.12 17.19 -24.82
N VAL A 606 -3.35 16.13 -24.51
CA VAL A 606 -3.80 14.86 -23.92
C VAL A 606 -3.91 15.01 -22.38
N PRO A 607 -4.97 14.49 -21.74
CA PRO A 607 -5.12 14.46 -20.29
C PRO A 607 -4.31 13.33 -19.63
N GLN A 608 -3.83 13.57 -18.42
CA GLN A 608 -3.19 12.56 -17.57
C GLN A 608 -4.25 11.59 -17.02
N MET A 609 -4.53 10.53 -17.78
CA MET A 609 -5.40 9.42 -17.39
C MET A 609 -4.58 8.21 -16.89
N ASP A 610 -3.50 7.89 -17.62
CA ASP A 610 -2.50 6.91 -17.21
C ASP A 610 -1.13 7.56 -17.37
N ASP A 611 -0.20 7.30 -16.45
CA ASP A 611 1.16 7.81 -16.56
C ASP A 611 1.92 7.17 -17.74
N ALA A 612 1.46 6.04 -18.28
CA ALA A 612 1.93 5.47 -19.55
C ALA A 612 1.53 6.30 -20.78
N LEU A 613 0.49 7.15 -20.69
CA LEU A 613 0.08 8.08 -21.75
C LEU A 613 0.85 9.41 -21.66
N HIS A 614 0.92 10.01 -20.47
CA HIS A 614 1.66 11.24 -20.26
C HIS A 614 1.96 11.50 -18.77
N THR A 615 3.23 11.71 -18.42
CA THR A 615 3.63 12.02 -17.04
C THR A 615 3.74 13.52 -16.79
N PHE A 616 3.14 14.04 -15.72
CA PHE A 616 3.30 15.45 -15.34
C PHE A 616 4.59 15.67 -14.51
N VAL A 617 5.59 16.24 -15.17
CA VAL A 617 6.86 16.70 -14.57
C VAL A 617 7.06 18.16 -14.95
N ASN A 618 7.67 18.98 -14.08
CA ASN A 618 7.91 20.41 -14.31
C ASN A 618 9.04 20.69 -15.33
N SER A 619 9.25 19.81 -16.31
CA SER A 619 10.28 19.89 -17.37
C SER A 619 9.60 19.93 -18.75
N HIS A 620 9.39 21.14 -19.25
CA HIS A 620 8.52 21.46 -20.40
C HIS A 620 9.06 21.07 -21.80
N LEU A 621 9.73 19.92 -21.95
CA LEU A 621 10.44 19.54 -23.19
C LEU A 621 10.10 18.13 -23.72
N ASP A 622 9.97 17.12 -22.87
CA ASP A 622 10.03 15.70 -23.28
C ASP A 622 8.66 15.04 -23.55
N CYS A 623 7.74 15.77 -24.20
CA CYS A 623 6.43 15.25 -24.58
C CYS A 623 6.51 14.51 -25.93
N PRO A 624 6.24 13.19 -26.02
CA PRO A 624 6.35 12.45 -27.29
C PRO A 624 5.34 12.94 -28.31
N PHE A 625 4.05 13.00 -27.93
CA PHE A 625 2.93 13.39 -28.77
C PHE A 625 2.81 14.92 -29.00
N ARG A 626 3.94 15.63 -29.01
CA ARG A 626 3.99 17.10 -29.03
C ARG A 626 3.34 17.68 -30.28
N ASP A 627 2.49 18.68 -30.08
CA ASP A 627 1.84 19.46 -31.14
C ASP A 627 1.04 18.58 -32.14
N ILE A 628 0.52 17.42 -31.69
CA ILE A 628 -0.34 16.51 -32.47
C ILE A 628 -1.80 17.01 -32.54
N ILE A 629 -2.47 17.12 -31.39
CA ILE A 629 -3.95 17.19 -31.31
C ILE A 629 -4.53 18.50 -31.82
N LEU A 630 -3.99 19.67 -31.44
CA LEU A 630 -4.56 20.95 -31.88
C LEU A 630 -4.32 21.28 -33.37
N PRO A 631 -3.16 20.98 -33.98
CA PRO A 631 -3.00 21.10 -35.42
C PRO A 631 -3.92 20.16 -36.21
N LEU A 632 -4.17 18.93 -35.73
CA LEU A 632 -5.18 18.02 -36.29
C LEU A 632 -6.56 18.68 -36.29
N ILE A 633 -7.02 19.13 -35.12
CA ILE A 633 -8.34 19.76 -34.93
C ILE A 633 -8.47 21.08 -35.74
N TRP A 634 -7.39 21.85 -35.90
CA TRP A 634 -7.38 23.02 -36.77
C TRP A 634 -7.58 22.66 -38.23
N CYS A 635 -6.90 21.63 -38.74
CA CYS A 635 -7.07 21.18 -40.13
C CYS A 635 -8.48 20.63 -40.36
N LEU A 636 -8.99 19.86 -39.39
CA LEU A 636 -10.34 19.28 -39.37
C LEU A 636 -11.40 20.38 -39.47
N TYR A 637 -11.22 21.50 -38.76
CA TYR A 637 -12.13 22.65 -38.83
C TYR A 637 -12.14 23.38 -40.20
N HIS A 638 -10.98 23.42 -40.88
CA HIS A 638 -10.83 24.11 -42.17
C HIS A 638 -11.22 23.22 -43.37
N ASN A 639 -11.21 21.90 -43.20
CA ASN A 639 -11.84 20.97 -44.13
C ASN A 639 -13.36 20.99 -43.91
N SER A 640 -14.12 21.46 -44.90
CA SER A 640 -15.58 21.66 -44.77
C SER A 640 -16.36 20.37 -44.55
N GLU A 641 -15.92 19.26 -45.14
CA GLU A 641 -16.57 17.95 -45.01
C GLU A 641 -16.38 17.40 -43.59
N HIS A 642 -15.13 17.38 -43.10
CA HIS A 642 -14.82 16.94 -41.75
C HIS A 642 -15.49 17.82 -40.68
N ARG A 643 -15.53 19.15 -40.86
CA ARG A 643 -16.25 20.03 -39.92
C ARG A 643 -17.75 19.72 -39.88
N MET A 644 -18.40 19.59 -41.03
CA MET A 644 -19.84 19.27 -41.08
C MET A 644 -20.15 17.89 -40.49
N ALA A 645 -19.29 16.90 -40.70
CA ALA A 645 -19.42 15.58 -40.09
C ALA A 645 -19.26 15.63 -38.55
N ALA A 646 -18.31 16.43 -38.03
CA ALA A 646 -18.14 16.64 -36.59
C ALA A 646 -19.31 17.41 -35.96
N GLU A 647 -19.80 18.47 -36.62
CA GLU A 647 -20.98 19.24 -36.20
C GLU A 647 -22.21 18.32 -36.10
N ALA A 648 -22.41 17.43 -37.08
CA ALA A 648 -23.49 16.44 -37.07
C ALA A 648 -23.32 15.39 -35.96
N PHE A 649 -22.13 14.81 -35.79
CA PHE A 649 -21.87 13.72 -34.82
C PHE A 649 -21.99 14.18 -33.37
N PHE A 650 -21.43 15.35 -33.02
CA PHE A 650 -21.48 15.89 -31.66
C PHE A 650 -22.73 16.74 -31.38
N HIS A 651 -23.61 16.94 -32.37
CA HIS A 651 -24.80 17.79 -32.29
C HIS A 651 -24.48 19.24 -31.88
N ILE A 652 -23.45 19.82 -32.50
CA ILE A 652 -22.93 21.17 -32.22
C ILE A 652 -22.91 22.04 -33.48
N SER A 653 -22.79 23.35 -33.30
CA SER A 653 -22.51 24.28 -34.40
C SER A 653 -21.27 25.12 -34.08
N LEU A 654 -20.36 25.19 -35.06
CA LEU A 654 -19.02 25.76 -34.95
C LEU A 654 -18.80 26.83 -36.04
N PRO A 655 -19.65 27.90 -36.12
CA PRO A 655 -19.57 28.90 -37.18
C PRO A 655 -18.26 29.71 -37.18
N THR A 656 -17.49 29.66 -36.08
CA THR A 656 -16.20 30.36 -35.93
C THR A 656 -15.16 29.53 -35.19
N LEU A 657 -13.89 29.87 -35.40
CA LEU A 657 -12.77 29.35 -34.60
C LEU A 657 -12.89 29.67 -33.10
N SER A 658 -13.54 30.78 -32.73
CA SER A 658 -13.86 31.10 -31.33
C SER A 658 -14.92 30.16 -30.74
N THR A 659 -15.96 29.78 -31.49
CA THR A 659 -16.94 28.78 -31.03
C THR A 659 -16.30 27.39 -30.87
N LEU A 660 -15.36 27.02 -31.74
CA LEU A 660 -14.55 25.80 -31.57
C LEU A 660 -13.70 25.88 -30.28
N ALA A 661 -12.94 26.95 -30.07
CA ALA A 661 -12.11 27.09 -28.86
C ALA A 661 -12.95 27.06 -27.56
N ALA A 662 -14.14 27.67 -27.59
CA ALA A 662 -15.09 27.64 -26.49
C ALA A 662 -15.61 26.23 -26.21
N TRP A 663 -16.02 25.47 -27.25
CA TRP A 663 -16.50 24.08 -27.08
C TRP A 663 -15.38 23.14 -26.60
N LEU A 664 -14.16 23.27 -27.12
CA LEU A 664 -13.00 22.50 -26.64
C LEU A 664 -12.61 22.80 -25.18
N SER A 665 -13.12 23.90 -24.61
CA SER A 665 -12.90 24.34 -23.22
C SER A 665 -14.14 24.20 -22.32
N ALA A 666 -15.27 23.74 -22.89
CA ALA A 666 -16.51 23.44 -22.19
C ALA A 666 -16.44 22.07 -21.50
N PRO A 667 -17.36 21.75 -20.56
CA PRO A 667 -17.46 20.41 -20.00
C PRO A 667 -17.49 19.32 -21.10
N PRO A 668 -16.81 18.18 -20.87
CA PRO A 668 -16.67 17.17 -21.90
C PRO A 668 -17.99 16.45 -22.23
N VAL A 669 -18.11 15.98 -23.47
CA VAL A 669 -19.10 14.98 -23.88
C VAL A 669 -18.94 13.71 -23.03
N GLU A 670 -20.06 13.08 -22.68
CA GLU A 670 -20.09 11.88 -21.83
C GLU A 670 -19.16 10.78 -22.36
N GLY A 671 -18.47 10.10 -21.45
CA GLY A 671 -17.47 9.08 -21.79
C GLY A 671 -16.08 9.60 -22.15
N HIS A 672 -15.87 10.91 -22.25
CA HIS A 672 -14.57 11.52 -22.57
C HIS A 672 -14.05 12.46 -21.45
N PRO A 673 -12.71 12.61 -21.32
CA PRO A 673 -12.07 13.52 -20.36
C PRO A 673 -12.02 14.99 -20.83
N THR A 674 -12.00 15.21 -22.16
CA THR A 674 -12.00 16.53 -22.81
C THR A 674 -12.68 16.44 -24.16
N ASN A 675 -13.25 17.55 -24.65
CA ASN A 675 -13.79 17.63 -26.00
C ASN A 675 -12.69 17.56 -27.09
N THR A 676 -11.43 17.85 -26.76
CA THR A 676 -10.28 17.56 -27.63
C THR A 676 -10.02 16.06 -27.80
N MET A 677 -10.17 15.23 -26.76
CA MET A 677 -10.04 13.78 -26.89
C MET A 677 -11.26 13.15 -27.58
N ALA A 678 -12.46 13.68 -27.34
CA ALA A 678 -13.67 13.25 -28.03
C ALA A 678 -13.53 13.45 -29.56
N LEU A 679 -13.20 14.67 -29.99
CA LEU A 679 -13.04 14.99 -31.41
C LEU A 679 -11.85 14.27 -32.05
N PHE A 680 -10.76 14.04 -31.30
CA PHE A 680 -9.61 13.27 -31.78
C PHE A 680 -9.94 11.79 -32.02
N LEU A 681 -10.53 11.11 -31.01
CA LEU A 681 -10.90 9.70 -31.16
C LEU A 681 -11.97 9.50 -32.24
N TRP A 682 -12.94 10.41 -32.33
CA TRP A 682 -13.91 10.39 -33.42
C TRP A 682 -13.24 10.42 -34.80
N PHE A 683 -12.30 11.34 -35.05
CA PHE A 683 -11.55 11.40 -36.30
C PHE A 683 -10.79 10.09 -36.58
N MET A 684 -10.07 9.58 -35.57
CA MET A 684 -9.26 8.34 -35.65
C MET A 684 -10.08 7.04 -35.75
N GLU A 685 -11.40 7.09 -35.54
CA GLU A 685 -12.30 5.92 -35.61
C GLU A 685 -13.33 6.01 -36.76
N HIS A 686 -13.50 7.19 -37.38
CA HIS A 686 -14.55 7.43 -38.39
C HIS A 686 -14.11 8.18 -39.66
N CYS A 687 -12.93 8.82 -39.67
CA CYS A 687 -12.46 9.66 -40.79
C CYS A 687 -11.08 9.25 -41.36
N ASN A 688 -10.34 8.38 -40.64
CA ASN A 688 -8.99 7.93 -40.95
C ASN A 688 -8.87 6.41 -40.76
#